data_AF-A0A1J4WU21-F1
#
_entry.id   AF-A0A1J4WU21-F1
#
_cell.length_a   1.000
_cell.length_b   1.000
_cell.length_c   1.000
_cell.angle_alpha   90.00
_cell.angle_beta   90.00
_cell.angle_gamma   90.00
#
_symmetry.space_group_name_H-M   'P 1'
#
loop_
_entity.id
_entity.type
_entity.pdbx_description
1 polymer ?
#
loop_
_entity_poly.entity_id
_entity_poly.type
_entity_poly.pdbx_seq_one_letter_code
_entity_poly.pdbx_strand_id
1 'polypeptide(L)'
;MVLVAFVLLVLFLPEIVSAQLTTGDVGLDFATATGLATTDIRVFVGRVINAFFALLGFIAVLLYVYAGYLWMTSTGDAAKVDQAKKVITNTTIGLVIMIMAYSITAFIIQALTGHSIVPGVGDGDSRRDRGDMPIGDRTYELGNGIIEYHYPEVGQVDVPRNTNISITFKRPLVLSTVFRNYDDAGTYGTEDDTVGGVAVPEVLQLNTDNFKIIAVADLGGTDGASPDERFSTRYPDSGALVDPPPTVRVTAVRVVFDPLEGQTITISPALPIGSPTTDIAYRVALKGGDNGIKVWWPGVTEGAELVQKNAFSSMNADGGYYWPFTTGTMLDLTPPHITWVEPTPVIDPGRPENVAARNQLLQIYFNEAVDPTTVSGIIGEGGGFTNIEVRARCLPDTDCDFNDGVDFTSVSGKIFIGNRYRTAEFVPSEPCDGVTENTCGNQVFCLPRNVEIRVRALAATLSSEPPKASRPDGVLDMVGNSFDGNGNGTAEGPESAERRTDFNRNSPPAALAGINDTARWTYHVGERIDLVPPTIMDIDPKSPPPIDRAHPEGPSKVPTDLPITVLWDKTMSVMSMRTGAYDEDENAFSDDRTTISLRSKELAKESLDQDCSDPDVACPYVSLDPPYFFIDLGEGPEEIGGIKRTRMMITHRIFFTANDMGYTMEETASWPERLPVYQPVIGAQIQDTLQNCFFPSVGWNCDMGDNNSCCNRVGQEDYFCPL
;
A
#
# COMPACT_ATOMS: atom_id res chain seq x y z
N MET A 1 -44.00 7.32 -33.09
CA MET A 1 -43.87 8.73 -33.58
C MET A 1 -44.42 9.75 -32.59
N VAL A 2 -45.61 9.56 -31.99
CA VAL A 2 -46.16 10.51 -31.00
C VAL A 2 -45.30 10.65 -29.74
N LEU A 3 -44.71 9.56 -29.24
CA LEU A 3 -43.83 9.61 -28.06
C LEU A 3 -42.48 10.33 -28.34
N VAL A 4 -41.92 10.14 -29.54
CA VAL A 4 -40.69 10.81 -29.99
C VAL A 4 -40.93 12.30 -30.22
N ALA A 5 -42.08 12.67 -30.77
CA ALA A 5 -42.50 14.06 -30.91
C ALA A 5 -42.77 14.74 -29.55
N PHE A 6 -43.30 14.01 -28.57
CA PHE A 6 -43.57 14.54 -27.22
C PHE A 6 -42.29 14.74 -26.40
N VAL A 7 -41.31 13.83 -26.51
CA VAL A 7 -40.01 13.96 -25.84
C VAL A 7 -39.16 15.08 -26.47
N LEU A 8 -39.23 15.25 -27.80
CA LEU A 8 -38.60 16.40 -28.48
C LEU A 8 -39.30 17.73 -28.16
N LEU A 9 -40.62 17.74 -27.91
CA LEU A 9 -41.33 18.97 -27.54
C LEU A 9 -40.96 19.44 -26.12
N VAL A 10 -40.72 18.52 -25.18
CA VAL A 10 -40.37 18.84 -23.78
C VAL A 10 -38.90 19.22 -23.63
N LEU A 11 -38.00 18.67 -24.45
CA LEU A 11 -36.57 19.02 -24.44
C LEU A 11 -36.24 20.33 -25.19
N PHE A 12 -37.21 20.92 -25.91
CA PHE A 12 -37.05 22.17 -26.68
C PHE A 12 -38.06 23.27 -26.32
N LEU A 13 -38.65 23.25 -25.11
CA LEU A 13 -39.35 24.43 -24.60
C LEU A 13 -38.32 25.51 -24.22
N PRO A 14 -38.31 26.70 -24.85
CA PRO A 14 -37.41 27.77 -24.45
C PRO A 14 -37.84 28.32 -23.09
N GLU A 15 -36.92 28.43 -22.15
CA GLU A 15 -37.16 29.27 -20.96
C GLU A 15 -37.38 30.71 -21.43
N ILE A 16 -38.51 31.31 -21.07
CA ILE A 16 -38.83 32.69 -21.46
C ILE A 16 -37.98 33.62 -20.59
N VAL A 17 -36.77 33.90 -21.04
CA VAL A 17 -35.94 34.99 -20.54
C VAL A 17 -36.39 36.27 -21.23
N SER A 18 -36.91 37.23 -20.46
CA SER A 18 -37.20 38.58 -20.95
C SER A 18 -35.90 39.32 -21.24
N ALA A 19 -35.47 39.38 -22.50
CA ALA A 19 -34.33 40.18 -22.94
C ALA A 19 -34.80 41.48 -23.61
N GLN A 20 -34.39 42.62 -23.03
CA GLN A 20 -34.62 43.95 -23.57
C GLN A 20 -33.53 44.24 -24.62
N LEU A 21 -33.94 44.47 -25.87
CA LEU A 21 -33.04 44.69 -27.00
C LEU A 21 -32.41 46.09 -26.94
N THR A 22 -31.08 46.18 -26.78
CA THR A 22 -30.29 47.35 -27.18
C THR A 22 -29.42 46.96 -28.37
N THR A 23 -29.63 47.65 -29.48
CA THR A 23 -29.00 47.40 -30.78
C THR A 23 -27.48 47.60 -30.71
N GLY A 24 -26.74 46.51 -30.80
CA GLY A 24 -25.29 46.54 -31.00
C GLY A 24 -24.59 45.33 -30.43
N ASP A 25 -24.98 44.11 -30.80
CA ASP A 25 -24.21 42.94 -30.40
C ASP A 25 -24.32 41.79 -31.40
N VAL A 26 -23.20 41.44 -32.02
CA VAL A 26 -23.09 40.44 -33.08
C VAL A 26 -22.88 39.06 -32.47
N GLY A 27 -23.88 38.51 -31.77
CA GLY A 27 -24.02 37.09 -31.43
C GLY A 27 -22.88 36.40 -30.67
N LEU A 28 -21.81 37.09 -30.33
CA LEU A 28 -20.60 36.56 -29.71
C LEU A 28 -20.80 36.37 -28.21
N ASP A 29 -21.60 37.24 -27.58
CA ASP A 29 -21.97 37.14 -26.16
C ASP A 29 -22.95 35.98 -25.87
N PHE A 30 -23.71 35.52 -26.89
CA PHE A 30 -24.50 34.29 -26.77
C PHE A 30 -23.63 33.03 -26.91
N ALA A 31 -22.55 33.10 -27.70
CA ALA A 31 -21.58 32.01 -27.84
C ALA A 31 -20.68 31.86 -26.60
N THR A 32 -20.40 32.93 -25.86
CA THR A 32 -19.69 32.86 -24.57
C THR A 32 -20.58 32.33 -23.45
N ALA A 33 -21.86 32.71 -23.39
CA ALA A 33 -22.82 32.22 -22.38
C ALA A 33 -23.14 30.71 -22.52
N THR A 34 -23.00 30.14 -23.72
CA THR A 34 -23.18 28.70 -24.00
C THR A 34 -21.87 27.90 -23.88
N GLY A 35 -20.75 28.56 -23.56
CA GLY A 35 -19.41 27.96 -23.47
C GLY A 35 -18.77 27.62 -24.82
N LEU A 36 -19.40 28.00 -25.94
CA LEU A 36 -19.01 27.64 -27.30
C LEU A 36 -17.83 28.47 -27.83
N ALA A 37 -17.70 29.72 -27.39
CA ALA A 37 -16.64 30.62 -27.84
C ALA A 37 -15.27 30.36 -27.19
N THR A 38 -15.21 29.60 -26.10
CA THR A 38 -13.99 29.37 -25.29
C THR A 38 -13.52 27.91 -25.25
N THR A 39 -14.27 26.97 -25.83
CA THR A 39 -13.87 25.55 -25.91
C THR A 39 -13.25 25.21 -27.26
N ASP A 40 -12.19 24.40 -27.24
CA ASP A 40 -11.59 23.83 -28.45
C ASP A 40 -12.67 23.06 -29.24
N ILE A 41 -12.75 23.31 -30.55
CA ILE A 41 -13.74 22.68 -31.44
C ILE A 41 -13.70 21.16 -31.38
N ARG A 42 -12.53 20.56 -31.09
CA ARG A 42 -12.36 19.11 -30.93
C ARG A 42 -13.05 18.60 -29.66
N VAL A 43 -12.97 19.38 -28.57
CA VAL A 43 -13.65 19.08 -27.30
C VAL A 43 -15.17 19.23 -27.45
N PHE A 44 -15.61 20.26 -28.18
CA PHE A 44 -17.04 20.44 -28.49
C PHE A 44 -17.60 19.27 -29.31
N VAL A 45 -16.91 18.88 -30.38
CA VAL A 45 -17.30 17.73 -31.21
C VAL A 45 -17.30 16.43 -30.39
N GLY A 46 -16.30 16.23 -29.52
CA GLY A 46 -16.26 15.09 -28.60
C GLY A 46 -17.46 15.03 -27.65
N ARG A 47 -17.88 16.17 -27.09
CA ARG A 47 -19.09 16.25 -26.23
C ARG A 47 -20.37 15.94 -26.99
N VAL A 48 -20.50 16.42 -28.23
CA VAL A 48 -21.66 16.13 -29.09
C VAL A 48 -21.72 14.63 -29.44
N ILE A 49 -20.59 14.02 -29.76
CA ILE A 49 -20.49 12.59 -30.06
C ILE A 49 -20.87 11.75 -28.82
N ASN A 50 -20.36 12.11 -27.63
CA ASN A 50 -20.70 11.40 -26.39
C ASN A 50 -22.18 11.53 -26.03
N ALA A 51 -22.78 12.72 -26.21
CA ALA A 51 -24.22 12.91 -26.02
C ALA A 51 -25.05 12.05 -26.99
N PHE A 52 -24.59 11.89 -28.24
CA PHE A 52 -25.23 11.03 -29.23
C PHE A 52 -25.12 9.54 -28.87
N PHE A 53 -23.95 9.07 -28.41
CA PHE A 53 -23.77 7.69 -27.94
C PHE A 53 -24.62 7.38 -26.70
N ALA A 54 -24.72 8.31 -25.75
CA ALA A 54 -25.59 8.18 -24.58
C ALA A 54 -27.08 8.06 -24.98
N LEU A 55 -27.53 8.86 -25.94
CA LEU A 55 -28.89 8.79 -26.47
C LEU A 55 -29.16 7.44 -27.16
N LEU A 56 -28.22 6.94 -27.96
CA LEU A 56 -28.37 5.65 -28.63
C LEU A 56 -28.35 4.48 -27.65
N GLY A 57 -27.51 4.51 -26.62
CA GLY A 57 -27.50 3.53 -25.54
C GLY A 57 -28.82 3.50 -24.77
N PHE A 58 -29.37 4.68 -24.47
CA PHE A 58 -30.68 4.80 -23.84
C PHE A 58 -31.81 4.23 -24.73
N ILE A 59 -31.80 4.50 -26.03
CA ILE A 59 -32.76 3.93 -26.98
C ILE A 59 -32.64 2.40 -27.04
N ALA A 60 -31.42 1.85 -27.00
CA ALA A 60 -31.22 0.40 -26.98
C ALA A 60 -31.85 -0.25 -25.74
N VAL A 61 -31.72 0.36 -24.56
CA VAL A 61 -32.38 -0.11 -23.33
C VAL A 61 -33.90 -0.11 -23.50
N LEU A 62 -34.50 0.94 -24.08
CA LEU A 62 -35.94 1.00 -24.35
C LEU A 62 -36.40 -0.10 -25.31
N LEU A 63 -35.61 -0.43 -26.34
CA LEU A 63 -35.91 -1.50 -27.28
C LEU A 63 -35.86 -2.88 -26.61
N TYR A 64 -34.91 -3.11 -25.70
CA TYR A 64 -34.87 -4.36 -24.92
C TYR A 64 -36.06 -4.48 -23.98
N VAL A 65 -36.44 -3.40 -23.30
CA VAL A 65 -37.65 -3.37 -22.44
C VAL A 65 -38.90 -3.64 -23.27
N TYR A 66 -39.03 -3.02 -24.45
CA TYR A 66 -40.14 -3.27 -25.37
C TYR A 66 -40.19 -4.73 -25.86
N ALA A 67 -39.04 -5.30 -26.22
CA ALA A 67 -38.97 -6.69 -26.65
C ALA A 67 -39.30 -7.67 -25.51
N GLY A 68 -38.83 -7.39 -24.29
CA GLY A 68 -39.18 -8.16 -23.10
C GLY A 68 -40.67 -8.12 -22.78
N TYR A 69 -41.28 -6.92 -22.87
CA TYR A 69 -42.73 -6.77 -22.72
C TYR A 69 -43.51 -7.56 -23.79
N LEU A 70 -43.10 -7.48 -25.05
CA LEU A 70 -43.74 -8.20 -26.15
C LEU A 70 -43.63 -9.73 -25.96
N TRP A 71 -42.48 -10.21 -25.47
CA TRP A 71 -42.28 -11.63 -25.17
C TRP A 71 -43.19 -12.09 -24.02
N MET A 72 -43.24 -11.36 -22.91
CA MET A 72 -44.07 -11.71 -21.74
C MET A 72 -45.57 -11.68 -22.05
N THR A 73 -46.01 -10.80 -22.95
CA THR A 73 -47.42 -10.65 -23.35
C THR A 73 -47.83 -11.50 -24.55
N SER A 74 -46.95 -12.41 -25.02
CA SER A 74 -47.22 -13.22 -26.21
C SER A 74 -48.25 -14.34 -25.99
N THR A 75 -48.47 -14.82 -24.75
CA THR A 75 -49.48 -15.85 -24.41
C THR A 75 -49.51 -17.07 -25.37
N GLY A 76 -48.35 -17.46 -25.93
CA GLY A 76 -48.22 -18.57 -26.87
C GLY A 76 -48.43 -18.22 -28.36
N ASP A 77 -48.68 -16.96 -28.72
CA ASP A 77 -48.72 -16.49 -30.12
C ASP A 77 -47.30 -16.47 -30.72
N ALA A 78 -47.03 -17.42 -31.62
CA ALA A 78 -45.73 -17.58 -32.27
C ALA A 78 -45.28 -16.32 -33.03
N ALA A 79 -46.21 -15.56 -33.61
CA ALA A 79 -45.85 -14.37 -34.38
C ALA A 79 -45.27 -13.25 -33.50
N LYS A 80 -45.78 -13.10 -32.27
CA LYS A 80 -45.29 -12.10 -31.31
C LYS A 80 -43.95 -12.50 -30.69
N VAL A 81 -43.75 -13.79 -30.43
CA VAL A 81 -42.46 -14.31 -29.97
C VAL A 81 -41.38 -14.10 -31.03
N ASP A 82 -41.68 -14.39 -32.29
CA ASP A 82 -40.73 -14.18 -33.39
C ASP A 82 -40.43 -12.69 -33.60
N GLN A 83 -41.42 -11.81 -33.43
CA GLN A 83 -41.21 -10.37 -33.45
C GLN A 83 -40.32 -9.90 -32.30
N ALA A 84 -40.52 -10.38 -31.08
CA ALA A 84 -39.69 -10.04 -29.91
C ALA A 84 -38.23 -10.47 -30.11
N LYS A 85 -38.02 -11.70 -30.58
CA LYS A 85 -36.68 -12.22 -30.93
C LYS A 85 -36.01 -11.35 -32.00
N LYS A 86 -36.74 -10.96 -33.04
CA LYS A 86 -36.19 -10.10 -34.11
C LYS A 86 -35.76 -8.72 -33.60
N VAL A 87 -36.53 -8.13 -32.68
CA VAL A 87 -36.16 -6.84 -32.05
C VAL A 87 -34.91 -7.01 -31.19
N ILE A 88 -34.80 -8.07 -30.40
CA ILE A 88 -33.60 -8.38 -29.60
C ILE A 88 -32.39 -8.54 -30.52
N THR A 89 -32.47 -9.41 -31.53
CA THR A 89 -31.35 -9.69 -32.44
C THR A 89 -30.89 -8.43 -33.17
N ASN A 90 -31.80 -7.61 -33.69
CA ASN A 90 -31.44 -6.38 -34.40
C ASN A 90 -30.83 -5.33 -33.45
N THR A 91 -31.35 -5.22 -32.23
CA THR A 91 -30.82 -4.29 -31.22
C THR A 91 -29.43 -4.71 -30.77
N THR A 92 -29.20 -6.01 -30.56
CA THR A 92 -27.88 -6.56 -30.23
C THR A 92 -26.88 -6.33 -31.37
N ILE A 93 -27.25 -6.58 -32.62
CA ILE A 93 -26.37 -6.31 -33.77
C ILE A 93 -26.00 -4.82 -33.83
N GLY A 94 -26.96 -3.92 -33.61
CA GLY A 94 -26.70 -2.48 -33.56
C GLY A 94 -25.71 -2.09 -32.46
N LEU A 95 -25.88 -2.66 -31.25
CA LEU A 95 -24.98 -2.42 -30.12
C LEU A 95 -23.58 -2.97 -30.37
N VAL A 96 -23.46 -4.14 -30.99
CA VAL A 96 -22.16 -4.72 -31.38
C VAL A 96 -21.45 -3.84 -32.41
N ILE A 97 -22.16 -3.35 -33.43
CA ILE A 97 -21.58 -2.44 -34.44
C ILE A 97 -21.09 -1.15 -33.78
N MET A 98 -21.85 -0.60 -32.83
CA MET A 98 -21.48 0.61 -32.10
C MET A 98 -20.18 0.43 -31.30
N ILE A 99 -20.07 -0.69 -30.57
CA ILE A 99 -18.87 -1.03 -29.80
C ILE A 99 -17.69 -1.24 -30.76
N MET A 100 -17.87 -2.01 -31.84
CA MET A 100 -16.82 -2.27 -32.83
C MET A 100 -16.34 -0.99 -33.54
N ALA A 101 -17.26 -0.09 -33.90
CA ALA A 101 -16.90 1.17 -34.54
C ALA A 101 -16.05 2.04 -33.61
N TYR A 102 -16.41 2.09 -32.32
CA TYR A 102 -15.63 2.78 -31.30
C TYR A 102 -14.25 2.14 -31.10
N SER A 103 -14.18 0.81 -30.99
CA SER A 103 -12.92 0.07 -30.85
C SER A 103 -12.00 0.24 -32.06
N ILE A 104 -12.53 0.19 -33.29
CA ILE A 104 -11.73 0.39 -34.51
C ILE A 104 -11.22 1.84 -34.58
N THR A 105 -12.06 2.81 -34.24
CA THR A 105 -11.66 4.22 -34.23
C THR A 105 -10.58 4.46 -33.17
N ALA A 106 -10.74 3.87 -31.98
CA ALA A 106 -9.74 3.91 -30.92
C ALA A 106 -8.42 3.25 -31.34
N PHE A 107 -8.48 2.08 -32.00
CA PHE A 107 -7.29 1.41 -32.52
C PHE A 107 -6.56 2.25 -33.57
N ILE A 108 -7.29 2.89 -34.49
CA ILE A 108 -6.68 3.76 -35.51
C ILE A 108 -6.07 5.00 -34.87
N ILE A 109 -6.75 5.62 -33.90
CA ILE A 109 -6.22 6.79 -33.18
C ILE A 109 -4.97 6.38 -32.40
N GLN A 110 -5.01 5.28 -31.64
CA GLN A 110 -3.86 4.72 -30.93
C GLN A 110 -2.69 4.42 -31.89
N ALA A 111 -2.96 3.82 -33.06
CA ALA A 111 -1.94 3.52 -34.06
C ALA A 111 -1.32 4.77 -34.71
N LEU A 112 -2.03 5.91 -34.69
CA LEU A 112 -1.56 7.17 -35.29
C LEU A 112 -0.99 8.16 -34.25
N THR A 113 -1.45 8.14 -33.01
CA THR A 113 -1.10 9.13 -31.97
C THR A 113 -0.46 8.53 -30.73
N GLY A 114 -0.39 7.20 -30.59
CA GLY A 114 0.15 6.54 -29.40
C GLY A 114 -0.71 6.68 -28.15
N HIS A 115 -1.90 7.29 -28.24
CA HIS A 115 -2.79 7.58 -27.11
C HIS A 115 -4.06 6.73 -27.21
N SER A 116 -4.35 5.92 -26.19
CA SER A 116 -5.61 5.16 -26.10
C SER A 116 -6.74 6.07 -25.61
N ILE A 117 -7.91 5.97 -26.25
CA ILE A 117 -9.12 6.72 -25.87
C ILE A 117 -10.16 5.86 -25.15
N VAL A 118 -9.84 4.59 -24.85
CA VAL A 118 -10.72 3.63 -24.17
C VAL A 118 -10.34 3.56 -22.68
N PRO A 119 -11.22 3.93 -21.74
CA PRO A 119 -10.97 3.74 -20.32
C PRO A 119 -10.99 2.24 -19.99
N GLY A 120 -9.89 1.71 -19.44
CA GLY A 120 -9.91 0.41 -18.73
C GLY A 120 -9.69 -0.87 -19.54
N VAL A 121 -9.17 -0.83 -20.79
CA VAL A 121 -8.62 -2.02 -21.45
C VAL A 121 -7.11 -1.88 -21.49
N GLY A 122 -6.44 -2.47 -20.50
CA GLY A 122 -4.99 -2.51 -20.40
C GLY A 122 -4.40 -3.42 -21.47
N ASP A 123 -3.59 -2.84 -22.34
CA ASP A 123 -2.54 -3.55 -23.07
C ASP A 123 -1.24 -2.77 -22.89
N GLY A 124 -0.19 -3.50 -22.51
CA GLY A 124 1.05 -2.99 -21.96
C GLY A 124 1.99 -2.43 -23.02
N ASP A 125 1.73 -1.21 -23.48
CA ASP A 125 2.75 -0.39 -24.15
C ASP A 125 2.84 0.99 -23.50
N SER A 126 3.53 1.01 -22.36
CA SER A 126 3.84 2.21 -21.56
C SER A 126 4.89 3.12 -22.20
N ARG A 127 5.08 3.11 -23.52
CA ARG A 127 6.08 3.94 -24.19
C ARG A 127 5.45 5.22 -24.76
N ARG A 128 5.52 6.25 -23.92
CA ARG A 128 5.61 7.70 -24.22
C ARG A 128 4.31 8.53 -24.19
N ASP A 129 3.92 8.93 -22.98
CA ASP A 129 3.89 10.35 -22.57
C ASP A 129 4.09 10.50 -21.05
N ARG A 130 5.05 9.74 -20.49
CA ARG A 130 5.85 10.32 -19.41
C ARG A 130 6.71 11.34 -20.13
N GLY A 131 6.49 12.63 -19.88
CA GLY A 131 7.51 13.63 -20.16
C GLY A 131 8.84 13.08 -19.67
N ASP A 132 9.92 13.32 -20.43
CA ASP A 132 11.29 13.03 -20.02
C ASP A 132 11.40 13.23 -18.51
N MET A 133 11.34 12.13 -17.74
CA MET A 133 11.70 12.16 -16.34
C MET A 133 13.21 12.27 -16.39
N PRO A 134 13.79 13.37 -15.92
CA PRO A 134 15.23 13.55 -15.99
C PRO A 134 15.90 12.33 -15.38
N ILE A 135 16.89 11.84 -16.12
CA ILE A 135 17.96 11.03 -15.55
C ILE A 135 18.64 11.93 -14.52
N GLY A 136 18.33 11.72 -13.25
CA GLY A 136 18.80 12.53 -12.12
C GLY A 136 18.26 12.01 -10.78
N ASP A 137 19.00 11.06 -10.22
CA ASP A 137 19.27 10.78 -8.79
C ASP A 137 18.19 11.07 -7.71
N ARG A 138 17.92 10.06 -6.87
CA ARG A 138 17.39 10.13 -5.48
C ARG A 138 15.87 10.00 -5.23
N THR A 139 15.29 8.84 -5.57
CA THR A 139 14.01 8.36 -4.98
C THR A 139 14.16 7.09 -4.13
N TYR A 140 15.38 6.70 -3.78
CA TYR A 140 15.66 5.47 -3.03
C TYR A 140 15.22 5.51 -1.55
N GLU A 141 14.67 6.62 -1.08
CA GLU A 141 14.29 6.76 0.34
C GLU A 141 13.18 5.79 0.76
N LEU A 142 12.29 5.41 -0.16
CA LEU A 142 11.29 4.35 0.06
C LEU A 142 11.92 2.97 -0.14
N GLY A 143 11.87 2.14 0.89
CA GLY A 143 12.43 0.80 0.88
C GLY A 143 13.93 0.81 1.18
N ASN A 144 14.77 1.46 0.38
CA ASN A 144 16.21 1.46 0.61
C ASN A 144 16.68 2.47 1.69
N GLY A 145 16.00 3.62 1.82
CA GLY A 145 16.37 4.68 2.76
C GLY A 145 15.52 4.73 4.03
N ILE A 146 15.22 5.94 4.52
CA ILE A 146 14.58 6.15 5.83
C ILE A 146 13.07 5.85 5.86
N ILE A 147 12.42 5.77 4.70
CA ILE A 147 10.98 5.52 4.57
C ILE A 147 10.76 4.03 4.39
N GLU A 148 9.99 3.41 5.30
CA GLU A 148 9.58 2.00 5.15
C GLU A 148 8.46 1.88 4.12
N TYR A 149 7.43 2.72 4.27
CA TYR A 149 6.25 2.69 3.42
C TYR A 149 5.46 4.00 3.51
N HIS A 150 4.69 4.33 2.48
CA HIS A 150 3.69 5.39 2.53
C HIS A 150 2.47 5.06 1.67
N TYR A 151 1.33 5.65 2.03
CA TYR A 151 0.07 5.59 1.31
C TYR A 151 -0.45 7.02 1.05
N PRO A 152 -0.95 7.37 -0.14
CA PRO A 152 -0.98 6.57 -1.37
C PRO A 152 0.41 6.19 -1.87
N GLU A 153 0.48 5.13 -2.67
CA GLU A 153 1.72 4.62 -3.23
C GLU A 153 2.29 5.53 -4.33
N VAL A 154 3.57 5.36 -4.62
CA VAL A 154 4.27 6.11 -5.67
C VAL A 154 3.58 5.88 -7.02
N GLY A 155 3.00 6.93 -7.58
CA GLY A 155 2.33 6.90 -8.87
C GLY A 155 0.93 6.28 -8.85
N GLN A 156 0.35 6.01 -7.66
CA GLN A 156 -1.00 5.46 -7.56
C GLN A 156 -2.02 6.37 -8.25
N VAL A 157 -2.90 5.79 -9.04
CA VAL A 157 -4.02 6.46 -9.72
C VAL A 157 -5.34 6.03 -9.08
N ASP A 158 -6.42 6.75 -9.41
CA ASP A 158 -7.76 6.50 -8.87
C ASP A 158 -7.83 6.53 -7.33
N VAL A 159 -6.95 7.32 -6.69
CA VAL A 159 -6.97 7.48 -5.24
C VAL A 159 -8.26 8.19 -4.81
N PRO A 160 -9.03 7.65 -3.85
CA PRO A 160 -10.23 8.31 -3.36
C PRO A 160 -9.96 9.70 -2.79
N ARG A 161 -10.90 10.62 -2.97
CA ARG A 161 -10.69 12.02 -2.59
C ARG A 161 -10.61 12.24 -1.07
N ASN A 162 -11.20 11.36 -0.28
CA ASN A 162 -11.19 11.41 1.18
C ASN A 162 -10.03 10.63 1.82
N THR A 163 -9.06 10.17 1.03
CA THR A 163 -7.91 9.40 1.51
C THR A 163 -6.97 10.22 2.39
N ASN A 164 -6.64 9.66 3.55
CA ASN A 164 -5.54 10.09 4.40
C ASN A 164 -4.19 9.70 3.79
N ILE A 165 -3.16 10.49 4.10
CA ILE A 165 -1.79 10.23 3.67
C ILE A 165 -1.00 9.72 4.87
N SER A 166 -0.52 8.49 4.81
CA SER A 166 0.26 7.86 5.88
C SER A 166 1.70 7.60 5.44
N ILE A 167 2.66 7.85 6.32
CA ILE A 167 4.09 7.69 6.04
C ILE A 167 4.75 7.03 7.27
N THR A 168 5.40 5.89 7.07
CA THR A 168 6.17 5.20 8.10
C THR A 168 7.65 5.44 7.89
N PHE A 169 8.26 6.11 8.86
CA PHE A 169 9.71 6.23 8.95
C PHE A 169 10.25 5.03 9.73
N LYS A 170 11.44 4.55 9.36
CA LYS A 170 12.11 3.42 10.03
C LYS A 170 12.66 3.76 11.41
N ARG A 171 12.65 5.04 11.76
CA ARG A 171 13.12 5.56 13.04
C ARG A 171 12.13 6.55 13.61
N PRO A 172 12.20 6.80 14.91
CA PRO A 172 11.30 7.74 15.51
C PRO A 172 11.63 9.18 15.09
N LEU A 173 10.59 9.98 14.89
CA LEU A 173 10.71 11.35 14.39
C LEU A 173 11.02 12.32 15.53
N VAL A 174 11.75 13.38 15.21
CA VAL A 174 11.83 14.58 16.07
C VAL A 174 10.59 15.41 15.78
N LEU A 175 9.60 15.39 16.67
CA LEU A 175 8.24 15.85 16.39
C LEU A 175 8.16 17.38 16.25
N SER A 176 9.08 18.15 16.82
CA SER A 176 9.23 19.59 16.54
C SER A 176 9.56 19.92 15.07
N THR A 177 10.15 18.97 14.33
CA THR A 177 10.38 19.14 12.89
C THR A 177 9.15 18.80 12.04
N VAL A 178 8.16 18.12 12.63
CA VAL A 178 6.95 17.60 11.95
C VAL A 178 5.72 18.43 12.28
N PHE A 179 5.62 18.97 13.49
CA PHE A 179 4.45 19.69 13.97
C PHE A 179 4.75 21.14 14.31
N ARG A 180 3.77 22.02 14.10
CA ARG A 180 3.90 23.44 14.45
C ARG A 180 3.86 23.63 15.97
N ASN A 181 4.76 24.46 16.48
CA ASN A 181 4.87 24.84 17.89
C ASN A 181 5.06 23.67 18.85
N TYR A 182 5.52 22.52 18.35
CA TYR A 182 5.80 21.34 19.17
C TYR A 182 7.18 21.49 19.80
N ASP A 183 7.28 21.16 21.07
CA ASP A 183 8.52 21.13 21.85
C ASP A 183 8.72 19.71 22.36
N ASP A 184 9.76 19.03 21.84
CA ASP A 184 10.16 17.68 22.25
C ASP A 184 10.85 17.65 23.63
N ALA A 185 10.99 18.81 24.31
CA ALA A 185 11.77 18.97 25.55
C ALA A 185 13.23 18.49 25.46
N GLY A 186 13.75 18.30 24.24
CA GLY A 186 15.06 17.70 23.97
C GLY A 186 15.13 16.19 24.20
N THR A 187 13.99 15.51 24.37
CA THR A 187 13.92 14.06 24.58
C THR A 187 13.12 13.36 23.49
N TYR A 188 13.20 12.04 23.49
CA TYR A 188 12.42 11.18 22.59
C TYR A 188 11.04 10.82 23.14
N GLY A 189 10.90 10.80 24.47
CA GLY A 189 9.64 10.45 25.11
C GLY A 189 8.64 11.58 24.93
N THR A 190 7.35 11.25 24.84
CA THR A 190 6.29 12.26 24.63
C THR A 190 5.60 12.70 25.92
N GLU A 191 6.12 12.31 27.09
CA GLU A 191 5.44 12.52 28.37
C GLU A 191 5.54 13.96 28.87
N ASP A 192 6.65 14.65 28.58
CA ASP A 192 6.94 16.03 28.94
C ASP A 192 6.82 17.03 27.78
N ASP A 193 6.48 16.53 26.60
CA ASP A 193 6.27 17.33 25.40
C ASP A 193 5.13 18.34 25.56
N THR A 194 5.25 19.45 24.84
CA THR A 194 4.21 20.48 24.80
C THR A 194 3.96 21.01 23.40
N VAL A 195 2.77 21.55 23.18
CA VAL A 195 2.43 22.32 21.97
C VAL A 195 2.06 23.73 22.38
N GLY A 196 2.90 24.71 22.04
CA GLY A 196 2.72 26.10 22.46
C GLY A 196 2.74 26.29 23.99
N GLY A 197 3.45 25.42 24.72
CA GLY A 197 3.58 25.47 26.18
C GLY A 197 2.41 24.86 26.97
N VAL A 198 1.51 24.14 26.31
CA VAL A 198 0.45 23.33 26.95
C VAL A 198 0.58 21.85 26.58
N ALA A 199 -0.13 20.98 27.30
CA ALA A 199 -0.13 19.54 27.03
C ALA A 199 -0.47 19.22 25.56
N VAL A 200 0.21 18.24 24.99
CA VAL A 200 0.05 17.82 23.60
C VAL A 200 -1.41 17.37 23.34
N PRO A 201 -2.13 18.00 22.39
CA PRO A 201 -3.46 17.55 22.00
C PRO A 201 -3.38 16.26 21.17
N GLU A 202 -4.47 15.49 21.14
CA GLU A 202 -4.58 14.26 20.34
C GLU A 202 -4.40 14.52 18.83
N VAL A 203 -4.73 15.73 18.37
CA VAL A 203 -4.66 16.13 16.97
C VAL A 203 -3.71 17.30 16.80
N LEU A 204 -2.72 17.11 15.93
CA LEU A 204 -1.61 18.06 15.74
C LEU A 204 -1.70 18.78 14.39
N GLN A 205 -1.15 20.00 14.35
CA GLN A 205 -1.03 20.78 13.13
C GLN A 205 0.32 20.51 12.46
N LEU A 206 0.27 20.18 11.16
CA LEU A 206 1.45 19.87 10.36
C LEU A 206 2.36 21.10 10.21
N ASN A 207 3.68 20.89 10.33
CA ASN A 207 4.69 21.87 9.96
C ASN A 207 4.84 21.95 8.44
N THR A 208 4.13 22.91 7.85
CA THR A 208 4.08 23.14 6.40
C THR A 208 5.40 23.59 5.78
N ASP A 209 6.36 24.00 6.60
CA ASP A 209 7.70 24.38 6.12
C ASP A 209 8.50 23.12 5.74
N ASN A 210 8.16 21.98 6.34
CA ASN A 210 8.82 20.69 6.14
C ASN A 210 7.96 19.64 5.41
N PHE A 211 6.64 19.85 5.36
CA PHE A 211 5.71 18.96 4.66
C PHE A 211 4.77 19.73 3.75
N LYS A 212 4.61 19.26 2.52
CA LYS A 212 3.66 19.83 1.56
C LYS A 212 2.89 18.75 0.81
N ILE A 213 1.61 19.02 0.59
CA ILE A 213 0.71 18.26 -0.29
C ILE A 213 0.20 19.27 -1.30
N ILE A 214 0.62 19.15 -2.56
CA ILE A 214 0.43 20.20 -3.58
C ILE A 214 -0.19 19.58 -4.82
N ALA A 215 -1.25 20.17 -5.35
CA ALA A 215 -1.77 19.79 -6.67
C ALA A 215 -0.77 20.22 -7.75
N VAL A 216 -0.52 19.39 -8.76
CA VAL A 216 0.49 19.67 -9.77
C VAL A 216 0.24 20.98 -10.51
N ALA A 217 -1.03 21.34 -10.70
CA ALA A 217 -1.43 22.61 -11.31
C ALA A 217 -1.00 23.85 -10.48
N ASP A 218 -0.85 23.70 -9.16
CA ASP A 218 -0.54 24.80 -8.22
C ASP A 218 0.98 24.99 -8.01
N LEU A 219 1.81 24.08 -8.52
CA LEU A 219 3.27 24.19 -8.41
C LEU A 219 3.84 25.36 -9.23
N GLY A 220 3.09 25.85 -10.23
CA GLY A 220 3.55 26.87 -11.18
C GLY A 220 4.69 26.39 -12.08
N GLY A 221 5.24 27.30 -12.90
CA GLY A 221 6.38 27.03 -13.79
C GLY A 221 6.41 27.99 -14.98
N THR A 222 7.38 28.90 -15.00
CA THR A 222 7.66 29.81 -16.14
C THR A 222 9.00 29.52 -16.80
N ASP A 223 9.74 28.56 -16.27
CA ASP A 223 11.12 28.17 -16.58
C ASP A 223 11.21 26.94 -17.51
N GLY A 224 10.07 26.33 -17.85
CA GLY A 224 10.00 25.15 -18.72
C GLY A 224 10.41 23.84 -18.03
N ALA A 225 10.75 23.88 -16.74
CA ALA A 225 11.09 22.69 -15.96
C ALA A 225 9.83 21.88 -15.63
N SER A 226 9.92 20.55 -15.71
CA SER A 226 8.84 19.68 -15.27
C SER A 226 8.60 19.84 -13.76
N PRO A 227 7.38 19.56 -13.26
CA PRO A 227 7.12 19.52 -11.81
C PRO A 227 8.16 18.69 -11.05
N ASP A 228 8.55 17.55 -11.60
CA ASP A 228 9.49 16.62 -10.97
C ASP A 228 10.94 17.17 -10.96
N GLU A 229 11.37 17.90 -12.01
CA GLU A 229 12.65 18.62 -12.04
C GLU A 229 12.74 19.70 -10.96
N ARG A 230 11.62 20.36 -10.68
CA ARG A 230 11.56 21.44 -9.69
C ARG A 230 11.71 20.89 -8.29
N PHE A 231 11.11 19.72 -8.01
CA PHE A 231 11.29 19.02 -6.74
C PHE A 231 12.65 18.34 -6.58
N SER A 232 13.22 17.77 -7.65
CA SER A 232 14.52 17.08 -7.57
C SER A 232 15.66 18.04 -7.27
N THR A 233 15.54 19.31 -7.68
CA THR A 233 16.57 20.32 -7.48
C THR A 233 16.36 21.19 -6.25
N ARG A 234 15.12 21.31 -5.73
CA ARG A 234 14.80 22.14 -4.58
C ARG A 234 13.47 21.77 -3.92
N TYR A 235 13.39 21.88 -2.60
CA TYR A 235 12.11 21.92 -1.90
C TYR A 235 11.28 23.17 -2.26
N PRO A 236 10.04 23.06 -2.75
CA PRO A 236 9.31 24.24 -3.24
C PRO A 236 8.90 25.14 -2.07
N ASP A 237 9.48 26.34 -1.98
CA ASP A 237 9.05 27.35 -0.99
C ASP A 237 7.65 27.89 -1.31
N SER A 238 7.32 28.03 -2.60
CA SER A 238 6.00 28.40 -3.11
C SER A 238 5.15 27.16 -3.43
N GLY A 239 3.96 27.06 -2.84
CA GLY A 239 3.01 25.97 -3.10
C GLY A 239 2.09 25.82 -1.89
N ALA A 240 0.78 25.81 -2.13
CA ALA A 240 -0.21 25.69 -1.08
C ALA A 240 -0.25 24.25 -0.57
N LEU A 241 -0.26 24.10 0.75
CA LEU A 241 -0.85 22.94 1.40
C LEU A 241 -2.34 22.87 1.02
N VAL A 242 -2.94 21.69 1.06
CA VAL A 242 -4.40 21.56 1.05
C VAL A 242 -4.99 22.50 2.12
N ASP A 243 -5.90 23.38 1.72
CA ASP A 243 -6.60 24.34 2.59
C ASP A 243 -8.05 23.86 2.80
N PRO A 244 -8.57 23.79 4.04
CA PRO A 244 -7.89 24.10 5.30
C PRO A 244 -6.75 23.13 5.65
N PRO A 245 -5.76 23.56 6.46
CA PRO A 245 -4.63 22.71 6.82
C PRO A 245 -5.07 21.36 7.37
N PRO A 246 -4.42 20.27 6.94
CA PRO A 246 -4.76 18.95 7.40
C PRO A 246 -4.39 18.79 8.87
N THR A 247 -5.09 17.87 9.52
CA THR A 247 -4.76 17.40 10.85
C THR A 247 -3.83 16.20 10.76
N VAL A 248 -3.07 15.93 11.82
CA VAL A 248 -2.12 14.82 11.84
C VAL A 248 -2.23 14.06 13.14
N ARG A 249 -2.17 12.73 13.04
CA ARG A 249 -1.96 11.79 14.14
C ARG A 249 -0.62 11.07 13.94
N VAL A 250 -0.05 10.58 15.03
CA VAL A 250 1.22 9.87 15.03
C VAL A 250 1.11 8.61 15.90
N THR A 251 1.74 7.52 15.47
CA THR A 251 1.76 6.28 16.24
C THR A 251 2.62 6.44 17.50
N ALA A 252 2.13 5.87 18.61
CA ALA A 252 2.88 5.82 19.84
C ALA A 252 4.16 4.99 19.67
N VAL A 253 5.16 5.35 20.47
CA VAL A 253 6.44 4.66 20.52
C VAL A 253 6.78 4.18 21.93
N ARG A 254 7.66 3.19 22.05
CA ARG A 254 8.12 2.69 23.36
C ARG A 254 8.83 3.80 24.15
N VAL A 255 8.58 3.81 25.46
CA VAL A 255 9.23 4.73 26.43
C VAL A 255 10.75 4.51 26.47
N VAL A 256 11.18 3.24 26.40
CA VAL A 256 12.58 2.91 26.18
C VAL A 256 12.87 3.09 24.70
N PHE A 257 13.79 4.01 24.38
CA PHE A 257 14.20 4.23 23.00
C PHE A 257 14.68 2.92 22.38
N ASP A 258 13.99 2.51 21.34
CA ASP A 258 14.39 1.43 20.49
C ASP A 258 14.78 2.02 19.13
N PRO A 259 16.08 2.03 18.75
CA PRO A 259 16.48 2.43 17.40
C PRO A 259 15.79 1.56 16.32
N LEU A 260 15.28 0.41 16.78
CA LEU A 260 14.16 -0.39 16.31
C LEU A 260 13.10 0.16 15.40
N GLU A 261 12.59 1.25 15.92
CA GLU A 261 11.18 1.41 16.02
C GLU A 261 10.81 2.56 15.12
N GLY A 262 10.11 2.20 14.05
CA GLY A 262 9.56 3.19 13.17
C GLY A 262 8.45 3.98 13.85
N GLN A 263 8.19 5.16 13.30
CA GLN A 263 7.05 5.97 13.67
C GLN A 263 6.27 6.35 12.41
N THR A 264 4.96 6.22 12.50
CA THR A 264 4.06 6.51 11.39
C THR A 264 3.30 7.79 11.68
N ILE A 265 3.25 8.68 10.69
CA ILE A 265 2.36 9.85 10.70
C ILE A 265 1.20 9.58 9.74
N THR A 266 -0.02 9.90 10.16
CA THR A 266 -1.22 9.88 9.32
C THR A 266 -1.76 11.30 9.24
N ILE A 267 -1.74 11.85 8.03
CA ILE A 267 -2.23 13.19 7.69
C ILE A 267 -3.64 13.05 7.15
N SER A 268 -4.60 13.68 7.82
CA SER A 268 -6.00 13.70 7.44
C SER A 268 -6.37 15.05 6.83
N PRO A 269 -6.66 15.11 5.51
CA PRO A 269 -7.23 16.30 4.90
C PRO A 269 -8.54 16.69 5.56
N ALA A 270 -8.70 17.97 5.88
CA ALA A 270 -9.92 18.47 6.49
C ALA A 270 -11.13 18.42 5.53
N LEU A 271 -10.88 18.46 4.23
CA LEU A 271 -11.85 18.27 3.16
C LEU A 271 -11.30 17.26 2.14
N PRO A 272 -12.16 16.54 1.40
CA PRO A 272 -11.70 15.66 0.32
C PRO A 272 -10.83 16.43 -0.69
N ILE A 273 -9.62 15.92 -0.92
CA ILE A 273 -8.66 16.43 -1.90
C ILE A 273 -9.05 16.00 -3.32
N GLY A 274 -8.75 16.79 -4.34
CA GLY A 274 -9.15 16.51 -5.72
C GLY A 274 -10.46 17.16 -6.14
N SER A 275 -11.03 16.70 -7.27
CA SER A 275 -12.25 17.26 -7.85
C SER A 275 -13.33 16.18 -8.05
N PRO A 276 -14.62 16.50 -7.81
CA PRO A 276 -15.72 15.55 -8.04
C PRO A 276 -15.98 15.24 -9.53
N THR A 277 -15.32 15.94 -10.45
CA THR A 277 -15.59 15.83 -11.90
C THR A 277 -14.36 15.51 -12.74
N THR A 278 -13.16 15.65 -12.18
CA THR A 278 -11.90 15.45 -12.90
C THR A 278 -10.85 14.92 -11.96
N ASP A 279 -9.97 14.07 -12.48
CA ASP A 279 -8.82 13.59 -11.74
C ASP A 279 -7.83 14.72 -11.49
N ILE A 280 -7.18 14.71 -10.32
CA ILE A 280 -6.18 15.72 -9.96
C ILE A 280 -4.89 15.01 -9.54
N ALA A 281 -3.80 15.36 -10.22
CA ALA A 281 -2.46 14.92 -9.86
C ALA A 281 -1.93 15.73 -8.68
N TYR A 282 -1.37 15.04 -7.69
CA TYR A 282 -0.75 15.60 -6.50
C TYR A 282 0.73 15.21 -6.40
N ARG A 283 1.44 15.96 -5.55
CA ARG A 283 2.78 15.64 -5.04
C ARG A 283 2.75 15.79 -3.53
N VAL A 284 3.25 14.78 -2.83
CA VAL A 284 3.63 14.92 -1.42
C VAL A 284 5.12 15.15 -1.37
N ALA A 285 5.57 16.16 -0.62
CA ALA A 285 6.96 16.53 -0.51
C ALA A 285 7.37 16.71 0.95
N LEU A 286 8.51 16.12 1.28
CA LEU A 286 9.13 16.04 2.59
C LEU A 286 10.48 16.75 2.52
N LYS A 287 10.71 17.76 3.34
CA LYS A 287 11.96 18.54 3.32
C LYS A 287 13.07 17.78 4.04
N GLY A 288 14.25 17.71 3.42
CA GLY A 288 15.49 17.27 4.05
C GLY A 288 16.47 18.41 4.31
N GLY A 289 17.74 18.07 4.52
CA GLY A 289 18.77 19.01 4.96
C GLY A 289 18.62 19.46 6.42
N ASP A 290 19.47 20.40 6.84
CA ASP A 290 19.64 20.78 8.26
C ASP A 290 18.39 21.43 8.90
N ASN A 291 17.54 22.02 8.06
CA ASN A 291 16.28 22.66 8.44
C ASN A 291 15.05 21.79 8.12
N GLY A 292 15.26 20.56 7.65
CA GLY A 292 14.19 19.63 7.28
C GLY A 292 13.77 18.70 8.41
N ILE A 293 13.18 17.58 8.01
CA ILE A 293 12.69 16.53 8.92
C ILE A 293 13.88 15.81 9.55
N LYS A 294 13.79 15.55 10.85
CA LYS A 294 14.81 14.85 11.63
C LYS A 294 14.27 13.61 12.32
N VAL A 295 15.17 12.67 12.56
CA VAL A 295 14.92 11.43 13.32
C VAL A 295 15.86 11.33 14.50
N TRP A 296 15.43 10.62 15.54
CA TRP A 296 16.24 10.27 16.68
C TRP A 296 17.18 9.10 16.33
N TRP A 297 18.44 9.22 16.75
CA TRP A 297 19.48 8.24 16.49
C TRP A 297 20.18 7.85 17.80
N PRO A 298 20.57 6.58 17.98
CA PRO A 298 21.36 6.18 19.14
C PRO A 298 22.70 6.92 19.17
N GLY A 299 23.18 7.25 20.37
CA GLY A 299 24.53 7.79 20.52
C GLY A 299 25.60 6.79 20.07
N VAL A 300 26.78 7.30 19.69
CA VAL A 300 27.88 6.50 19.08
C VAL A 300 28.61 5.59 20.07
N THR A 301 28.36 5.75 21.37
CA THR A 301 28.95 4.95 22.44
C THR A 301 27.85 4.45 23.37
N GLU A 302 28.07 3.31 24.01
CA GLU A 302 27.16 2.78 25.03
C GLU A 302 26.91 3.82 26.13
N GLY A 303 25.63 4.16 26.36
CA GLY A 303 25.23 5.20 27.32
C GLY A 303 25.33 6.65 26.82
N ALA A 304 25.66 6.90 25.55
CA ALA A 304 25.58 8.24 24.97
C ALA A 304 24.13 8.68 24.77
N GLU A 305 23.89 9.99 24.96
CA GLU A 305 22.59 10.62 24.70
C GLU A 305 22.17 10.43 23.23
N LEU A 306 20.86 10.40 23.01
CA LEU A 306 20.29 10.36 21.66
C LEU A 306 20.68 11.61 20.89
N VAL A 307 20.93 11.45 19.59
CA VAL A 307 21.26 12.57 18.70
C VAL A 307 20.21 12.73 17.62
N GLN A 308 19.92 13.97 17.24
CA GLN A 308 19.04 14.27 16.12
C GLN A 308 19.85 14.23 14.83
N LYS A 309 19.36 13.51 13.82
CA LYS A 309 19.95 13.47 12.47
C LYS A 309 18.93 13.85 11.41
N ASN A 310 19.40 14.42 10.31
CA ASN A 310 18.57 14.68 9.14
C ASN A 310 18.01 13.34 8.63
N ALA A 311 16.70 13.27 8.39
CA ALA A 311 16.04 12.07 7.89
C ALA A 311 16.57 11.70 6.49
N PHE A 312 16.81 12.71 5.64
CA PHE A 312 17.28 12.57 4.27
C PHE A 312 18.73 13.05 4.14
N SER A 313 19.68 12.27 4.66
CA SER A 313 21.11 12.63 4.77
C SER A 313 21.88 12.60 3.44
N SER A 314 21.31 11.96 2.44
CA SER A 314 21.86 11.77 1.09
C SER A 314 21.60 12.92 0.12
N MET A 315 20.77 13.87 0.52
CA MET A 315 20.26 14.92 -0.35
C MET A 315 21.01 16.22 -0.06
N ASN A 316 21.20 17.06 -1.10
CA ASN A 316 21.84 18.37 -0.96
C ASN A 316 21.19 19.22 0.15
N ALA A 317 21.81 20.33 0.55
CA ALA A 317 21.40 21.16 1.70
C ALA A 317 19.89 21.56 1.77
N ASP A 318 19.15 21.51 0.65
CA ASP A 318 17.71 21.79 0.55
C ASP A 318 16.88 20.65 -0.11
N GLY A 319 17.46 19.46 -0.32
CA GLY A 319 16.79 18.32 -0.96
C GLY A 319 15.93 17.49 0.01
N GLY A 320 15.03 16.65 -0.50
CA GLY A 320 14.08 15.87 0.30
C GLY A 320 13.35 14.79 -0.51
N TYR A 321 12.47 14.02 0.14
CA TYR A 321 11.70 12.96 -0.53
C TYR A 321 10.38 13.50 -1.08
N TYR A 322 10.00 13.09 -2.28
CA TYR A 322 8.67 13.39 -2.83
C TYR A 322 8.14 12.22 -3.64
N TRP A 323 6.82 12.13 -3.74
CA TRP A 323 6.18 11.16 -4.62
C TRP A 323 4.89 11.69 -5.25
N PRO A 324 4.54 11.21 -6.45
CA PRO A 324 3.27 11.50 -7.10
C PRO A 324 2.15 10.56 -6.68
N PHE A 325 0.92 11.04 -6.73
CA PHE A 325 -0.29 10.22 -6.83
C PHE A 325 -1.38 11.03 -7.56
N THR A 326 -2.42 10.36 -8.06
CA THR A 326 -3.54 11.01 -8.75
C THR A 326 -4.85 10.60 -8.09
N THR A 327 -5.63 11.59 -7.65
CA THR A 327 -6.98 11.34 -7.14
C THR A 327 -7.96 11.13 -8.28
N GLY A 328 -8.85 10.17 -8.11
CA GLY A 328 -10.03 10.01 -8.96
C GLY A 328 -11.16 10.96 -8.54
N THR A 329 -12.35 10.80 -9.14
CA THR A 329 -13.52 11.63 -8.79
C THR A 329 -14.33 11.13 -7.60
N MET A 330 -14.14 9.86 -7.23
CA MET A 330 -14.97 9.14 -6.28
C MET A 330 -14.51 9.35 -4.83
N LEU A 331 -15.47 9.20 -3.91
CA LEU A 331 -15.19 9.01 -2.48
C LEU A 331 -15.21 7.52 -2.18
N ASP A 332 -14.37 7.10 -1.26
CA ASP A 332 -14.43 5.76 -0.72
C ASP A 332 -15.35 5.73 0.50
N LEU A 333 -16.31 4.82 0.46
CA LEU A 333 -17.34 4.59 1.45
C LEU A 333 -17.40 3.09 1.79
N THR A 334 -16.32 2.35 1.55
CA THR A 334 -16.24 0.92 1.81
C THR A 334 -15.55 0.71 3.15
N PRO A 335 -16.20 0.04 4.12
CA PRO A 335 -15.55 -0.32 5.36
C PRO A 335 -14.43 -1.36 5.17
N PRO A 336 -13.35 -1.31 5.97
CA PRO A 336 -12.37 -2.39 6.00
C PRO A 336 -12.94 -3.58 6.77
N HIS A 337 -12.55 -4.80 6.40
CA HIS A 337 -12.92 -6.04 7.08
C HIS A 337 -11.74 -7.01 7.19
N ILE A 338 -11.85 -7.99 8.08
CA ILE A 338 -10.82 -9.02 8.28
C ILE A 338 -10.91 -10.09 7.20
N THR A 339 -9.81 -10.33 6.48
CA THR A 339 -9.65 -11.42 5.52
C THR A 339 -9.06 -12.67 6.18
N TRP A 340 -8.10 -12.50 7.10
CA TRP A 340 -7.42 -13.58 7.79
C TRP A 340 -6.97 -13.19 9.20
N VAL A 341 -6.83 -14.17 10.10
CA VAL A 341 -6.16 -13.99 11.39
C VAL A 341 -5.22 -15.17 11.67
N GLU A 342 -4.08 -14.87 12.28
CA GLU A 342 -3.07 -15.85 12.72
C GLU A 342 -2.92 -15.77 14.25
N PRO A 343 -2.90 -16.89 14.99
CA PRO A 343 -3.18 -18.24 14.52
C PRO A 343 -4.64 -18.39 14.07
N THR A 344 -4.89 -19.38 13.21
CA THR A 344 -6.26 -19.68 12.79
C THR A 344 -7.13 -20.00 14.01
N PRO A 345 -8.31 -19.37 14.18
CA PRO A 345 -9.17 -19.66 15.31
C PRO A 345 -9.69 -21.09 15.18
N VAL A 346 -9.40 -21.94 16.16
CA VAL A 346 -9.90 -23.32 16.19
C VAL A 346 -11.03 -23.44 17.21
N ILE A 347 -12.12 -24.11 16.82
CA ILE A 347 -13.07 -24.68 17.77
C ILE A 347 -12.94 -26.20 17.71
N ASP A 348 -12.32 -26.80 18.73
CA ASP A 348 -12.66 -28.17 19.10
C ASP A 348 -12.37 -28.41 20.60
N PRO A 349 -13.39 -28.44 21.47
CA PRO A 349 -13.25 -28.78 22.88
C PRO A 349 -12.71 -30.21 23.13
N GLY A 350 -12.75 -31.08 22.11
CA GLY A 350 -12.30 -32.47 22.19
C GLY A 350 -10.92 -32.73 21.56
N ARG A 351 -10.25 -31.73 20.98
CA ARG A 351 -8.97 -31.90 20.28
C ARG A 351 -7.92 -30.84 20.70
N PRO A 352 -7.13 -31.11 21.76
CA PRO A 352 -6.02 -30.26 22.20
C PRO A 352 -4.80 -30.25 21.26
N GLU A 353 -4.91 -30.80 20.04
CA GLU A 353 -3.85 -30.78 19.02
C GLU A 353 -3.74 -29.45 18.26
N ASN A 354 -4.69 -28.53 18.45
CA ASN A 354 -4.69 -27.18 17.86
C ASN A 354 -4.39 -26.09 18.90
N VAL A 355 -3.35 -26.33 19.68
CA VAL A 355 -2.88 -25.41 20.70
C VAL A 355 -1.66 -24.67 20.16
N ALA A 356 -1.75 -23.34 20.10
CA ALA A 356 -0.65 -22.49 19.65
C ALA A 356 0.54 -22.61 20.60
N ALA A 357 1.75 -22.50 20.03
CA ALA A 357 2.96 -22.40 20.82
C ALA A 357 3.01 -21.07 21.59
N ARG A 358 3.75 -21.02 22.70
CA ARG A 358 3.84 -19.78 23.51
C ARG A 358 4.48 -18.64 22.74
N ASN A 359 5.44 -18.91 21.87
CA ASN A 359 6.13 -17.93 21.04
C ASN A 359 5.35 -17.48 19.79
N GLN A 360 4.06 -17.80 19.69
CA GLN A 360 3.19 -17.39 18.59
C GLN A 360 2.90 -15.88 18.63
N LEU A 361 3.21 -15.19 17.53
CA LEU A 361 2.76 -13.83 17.22
C LEU A 361 1.35 -13.87 16.63
N LEU A 362 0.59 -12.78 16.83
CA LEU A 362 -0.79 -12.69 16.33
C LEU A 362 -0.86 -11.75 15.16
N GLN A 363 -1.51 -12.14 14.07
CA GLN A 363 -1.69 -11.28 12.91
C GLN A 363 -3.17 -11.11 12.57
N ILE A 364 -3.54 -9.92 12.11
CA ILE A 364 -4.86 -9.58 11.60
C ILE A 364 -4.65 -8.99 10.21
N TYR A 365 -5.18 -9.65 9.18
CA TYR A 365 -5.15 -9.18 7.81
C TYR A 365 -6.46 -8.49 7.47
N PHE A 366 -6.34 -7.34 6.83
CA PHE A 366 -7.43 -6.53 6.31
C PHE A 366 -7.44 -6.61 4.77
N ASN A 367 -8.62 -6.45 4.17
CA ASN A 367 -8.79 -6.42 2.71
C ASN A 367 -8.16 -5.17 2.07
N GLU A 368 -7.91 -4.13 2.85
CA GLU A 368 -7.41 -2.84 2.39
C GLU A 368 -6.54 -2.15 3.44
N ALA A 369 -5.89 -1.06 3.05
CA ALA A 369 -5.04 -0.29 3.95
C ALA A 369 -5.89 0.35 5.06
N VAL A 370 -5.50 0.10 6.32
CA VAL A 370 -6.13 0.67 7.51
C VAL A 370 -5.26 1.74 8.14
N ASP A 371 -5.87 2.72 8.80
CA ASP A 371 -5.14 3.83 9.43
C ASP A 371 -4.18 3.27 10.51
N PRO A 372 -2.86 3.40 10.32
CA PRO A 372 -1.83 2.92 11.25
C PRO A 372 -2.03 3.41 12.67
N THR A 373 -2.56 4.63 12.85
CA THR A 373 -2.76 5.24 14.16
C THR A 373 -3.92 4.62 14.94
N THR A 374 -4.76 3.81 14.29
CA THR A 374 -5.90 3.14 14.91
C THR A 374 -5.70 1.64 15.12
N VAL A 375 -4.66 1.06 14.53
CA VAL A 375 -4.37 -0.39 14.61
C VAL A 375 -2.99 -0.73 15.16
N SER A 376 -2.14 0.27 15.44
CA SER A 376 -0.83 0.07 16.07
C SER A 376 -0.72 0.86 17.37
N GLY A 377 0.00 0.30 18.33
CA GLY A 377 0.13 0.89 19.66
C GLY A 377 0.57 -0.11 20.73
N ILE A 378 0.68 0.35 21.97
CA ILE A 378 1.16 -0.46 23.10
C ILE A 378 -0.04 -0.83 23.99
N ILE A 379 -0.23 -2.13 24.20
CA ILE A 379 -1.24 -2.69 25.11
C ILE A 379 -0.59 -2.94 26.47
N GLY A 380 -1.22 -2.46 27.53
CA GLY A 380 -0.74 -2.61 28.91
C GLY A 380 -0.19 -1.31 29.48
N GLU A 381 0.77 -1.42 30.40
CA GLU A 381 1.31 -0.29 31.14
C GLU A 381 1.99 0.74 30.21
N GLY A 382 1.65 2.02 30.38
CA GLY A 382 2.23 3.14 29.61
C GLY A 382 1.73 3.31 28.17
N GLY A 383 0.90 2.38 27.64
CA GLY A 383 0.60 2.35 26.21
C GLY A 383 -0.72 2.95 25.73
N GLY A 384 -1.77 2.94 26.56
CA GLY A 384 -3.07 3.58 26.28
C GLY A 384 -3.87 3.04 25.08
N PHE A 385 -3.32 2.14 24.27
CA PHE A 385 -3.95 1.63 23.05
C PHE A 385 -5.07 0.62 23.38
N THR A 386 -6.24 0.78 22.76
CA THR A 386 -7.45 0.00 23.11
C THR A 386 -8.28 -0.49 21.93
N ASN A 387 -7.96 -0.09 20.69
CA ASN A 387 -8.76 -0.44 19.50
C ASN A 387 -8.65 -1.91 19.10
N ILE A 388 -7.57 -2.59 19.52
CA ILE A 388 -7.43 -4.04 19.48
C ILE A 388 -7.10 -4.51 20.89
N GLU A 389 -7.89 -5.43 21.41
CA GLU A 389 -7.70 -6.00 22.75
C GLU A 389 -7.15 -7.42 22.65
N VAL A 390 -6.10 -7.73 23.39
CA VAL A 390 -5.58 -9.09 23.59
C VAL A 390 -5.71 -9.43 25.06
N ARG A 391 -6.54 -10.41 25.40
CA ARG A 391 -6.79 -10.81 26.79
C ARG A 391 -6.66 -12.32 26.96
N ALA A 392 -6.22 -12.76 28.12
CA ALA A 392 -6.03 -14.16 28.45
C ALA A 392 -6.86 -14.57 29.67
N ARG A 393 -7.22 -15.86 29.72
CA ARG A 393 -7.79 -16.53 30.89
C ARG A 393 -7.26 -17.95 30.97
N CYS A 394 -7.02 -18.45 32.18
CA CYS A 394 -6.58 -19.83 32.39
C CYS A 394 -7.54 -20.87 31.78
N LEU A 395 -6.96 -21.91 31.20
CA LEU A 395 -7.70 -23.10 30.84
C LEU A 395 -8.08 -23.86 32.12
N PRO A 396 -9.29 -24.45 32.20
CA PRO A 396 -9.71 -25.24 33.37
C PRO A 396 -8.74 -26.39 33.67
N ASP A 397 -8.50 -26.64 34.95
CA ASP A 397 -7.68 -27.77 35.44
C ASP A 397 -6.22 -27.77 34.92
N THR A 398 -5.64 -26.59 34.64
CA THR A 398 -4.24 -26.43 34.20
C THR A 398 -3.44 -25.51 35.14
N ASP A 399 -2.11 -25.70 35.20
CA ASP A 399 -1.21 -24.75 35.84
C ASP A 399 -0.95 -23.59 34.86
N CYS A 400 -1.55 -22.43 35.10
CA CYS A 400 -1.48 -21.26 34.23
C CYS A 400 -0.73 -20.10 34.90
N ASP A 401 -0.36 -19.08 34.13
CA ASP A 401 0.40 -17.92 34.62
C ASP A 401 -0.43 -16.88 35.38
N PHE A 402 -1.75 -17.05 35.49
CA PHE A 402 -2.64 -16.14 36.20
C PHE A 402 -3.15 -16.77 37.51
N ASN A 403 -3.39 -15.95 38.54
CA ASN A 403 -4.09 -16.41 39.74
C ASN A 403 -5.49 -16.90 39.35
N ASP A 404 -5.87 -18.13 39.75
CA ASP A 404 -7.13 -18.85 39.46
C ASP A 404 -8.40 -17.97 39.43
N GLY A 405 -8.56 -17.26 38.32
CA GLY A 405 -9.60 -16.26 38.09
C GLY A 405 -10.42 -16.64 36.86
N VAL A 406 -11.73 -16.43 36.93
CA VAL A 406 -12.67 -16.68 35.83
C VAL A 406 -12.66 -15.57 34.77
N ASP A 407 -11.98 -14.46 35.05
CA ASP A 407 -12.01 -13.24 34.24
C ASP A 407 -10.82 -13.12 33.28
N PHE A 408 -11.06 -12.44 32.17
CA PHE A 408 -10.03 -12.14 31.17
C PHE A 408 -9.14 -10.99 31.63
N THR A 409 -7.83 -11.24 31.69
CA THR A 409 -6.80 -10.23 32.00
C THR A 409 -6.09 -9.78 30.72
N SER A 410 -5.72 -8.50 30.64
CA SER A 410 -4.99 -7.97 29.48
C SER A 410 -3.62 -8.63 29.34
N VAL A 411 -3.24 -8.98 28.12
CA VAL A 411 -1.88 -9.42 27.81
C VAL A 411 -1.10 -8.21 27.29
N SER A 412 -0.03 -7.84 28.00
CA SER A 412 0.83 -6.73 27.61
C SER A 412 1.62 -7.08 26.35
N GLY A 413 1.75 -6.11 25.46
CA GLY A 413 2.46 -6.28 24.20
C GLY A 413 2.34 -5.05 23.32
N LYS A 414 2.89 -5.14 22.11
CA LYS A 414 2.84 -4.06 21.14
C LYS A 414 2.28 -4.56 19.82
N ILE A 415 1.41 -3.76 19.22
CA ILE A 415 0.89 -3.99 17.88
C ILE A 415 1.65 -3.10 16.89
N PHE A 416 2.17 -3.74 15.85
CA PHE A 416 2.78 -3.10 14.69
C PHE A 416 1.85 -3.24 13.49
N ILE A 417 2.06 -2.41 12.47
CA ILE A 417 1.35 -2.55 11.20
C ILE A 417 2.38 -2.61 10.07
N GLY A 418 2.17 -3.55 9.15
CA GLY A 418 3.01 -3.75 7.96
C GLY A 418 2.16 -4.17 6.77
N ASN A 419 2.80 -4.73 5.75
CA ASN A 419 2.13 -5.25 4.54
C ASN A 419 1.20 -4.20 3.90
N ARG A 420 1.77 -3.08 3.44
CA ARG A 420 1.00 -1.96 2.84
C ARG A 420 -0.12 -1.43 3.75
N TYR A 421 0.11 -1.43 5.06
CA TYR A 421 -0.87 -1.10 6.09
C TYR A 421 -2.09 -2.02 6.15
N ARG A 422 -1.94 -3.29 5.76
CA ARG A 422 -3.03 -4.29 5.73
C ARG A 422 -2.87 -5.40 6.75
N THR A 423 -1.74 -5.47 7.47
CA THR A 423 -1.55 -6.49 8.50
C THR A 423 -1.11 -5.88 9.80
N ALA A 424 -1.94 -6.02 10.84
CA ALA A 424 -1.58 -5.70 12.21
C ALA A 424 -0.96 -6.94 12.88
N GLU A 425 0.17 -6.79 13.55
CA GLU A 425 0.90 -7.87 14.22
C GLU A 425 1.16 -7.55 15.69
N PHE A 426 0.68 -8.41 16.60
CA PHE A 426 0.90 -8.29 18.04
C PHE A 426 2.10 -9.12 18.49
N VAL A 427 3.03 -8.45 19.19
CA VAL A 427 4.16 -9.07 19.89
C VAL A 427 3.97 -8.94 21.39
N PRO A 428 3.95 -10.05 22.15
CA PRO A 428 3.92 -10.03 23.61
C PRO A 428 5.13 -9.30 24.19
N SER A 429 4.97 -8.69 25.37
CA SER A 429 6.08 -8.03 26.07
C SER A 429 6.88 -8.96 27.00
N GLU A 430 6.32 -10.11 27.39
CA GLU A 430 6.94 -11.01 28.37
C GLU A 430 7.95 -11.95 27.70
N PRO A 431 9.21 -12.01 28.18
CA PRO A 431 10.19 -12.99 27.72
C PRO A 431 9.72 -14.43 27.95
N CYS A 432 10.12 -15.36 27.08
CA CYS A 432 9.82 -16.78 27.24
C CYS A 432 10.62 -17.43 28.38
N ASP A 433 9.93 -18.02 29.36
CA ASP A 433 10.60 -18.85 30.37
C ASP A 433 11.25 -20.08 29.74
N GLY A 434 12.51 -20.34 30.08
CA GLY A 434 13.25 -21.54 29.66
C GLY A 434 13.84 -21.46 28.24
N VAL A 435 13.60 -20.38 27.49
CA VAL A 435 14.22 -20.11 26.20
C VAL A 435 14.64 -18.64 26.15
N THR A 436 15.94 -18.39 26.19
CA THR A 436 16.46 -17.02 26.15
C THR A 436 16.59 -16.49 24.73
N GLU A 437 16.92 -17.34 23.75
CA GLU A 437 17.24 -16.92 22.39
C GLU A 437 16.55 -17.81 21.35
N ASN A 438 16.07 -17.21 20.26
CA ASN A 438 15.64 -17.92 19.06
C ASN A 438 16.86 -18.31 18.20
N THR A 439 16.59 -18.83 17.02
CA THR A 439 17.64 -19.24 16.09
C THR A 439 18.52 -18.08 15.63
N CYS A 440 18.08 -16.80 15.71
CA CYS A 440 18.91 -15.60 15.48
C CYS A 440 19.84 -15.21 16.64
N GLY A 441 19.70 -15.79 17.83
CA GLY A 441 20.30 -15.21 19.04
C GLY A 441 19.50 -14.04 19.64
N ASN A 442 18.26 -13.81 19.17
CA ASN A 442 17.40 -12.73 19.68
C ASN A 442 16.48 -13.24 20.79
N GLN A 443 16.16 -12.37 21.76
CA GLN A 443 15.22 -12.66 22.83
C GLN A 443 13.85 -13.07 22.28
N VAL A 444 13.32 -14.21 22.76
CA VAL A 444 11.98 -14.69 22.40
C VAL A 444 10.96 -14.19 23.41
N PHE A 445 9.81 -13.72 22.91
CA PHE A 445 8.69 -13.25 23.72
C PHE A 445 7.51 -14.22 23.64
N CYS A 446 6.82 -14.42 24.75
CA CYS A 446 5.81 -15.46 24.89
C CYS A 446 4.45 -14.91 25.32
N LEU A 447 3.41 -15.53 24.77
CA LEU A 447 2.09 -15.54 25.35
C LEU A 447 2.10 -16.37 26.65
N PRO A 448 1.17 -16.07 27.58
CA PRO A 448 1.00 -16.86 28.81
C PRO A 448 0.74 -18.33 28.50
N ARG A 449 1.21 -19.24 29.35
CA ARG A 449 1.02 -20.70 29.16
C ARG A 449 -0.37 -21.15 29.62
N ASN A 450 -0.91 -22.17 28.94
CA ASN A 450 -2.15 -22.85 29.30
C ASN A 450 -3.36 -21.91 29.44
N VAL A 451 -3.54 -21.03 28.46
CA VAL A 451 -4.61 -20.03 28.46
C VAL A 451 -5.48 -20.07 27.21
N GLU A 452 -6.73 -19.62 27.36
CA GLU A 452 -7.56 -19.13 26.27
C GLU A 452 -7.19 -17.68 26.02
N ILE A 453 -6.68 -17.36 24.83
CA ILE A 453 -6.52 -15.98 24.37
C ILE A 453 -7.79 -15.57 23.64
N ARG A 454 -8.27 -14.37 23.97
CA ARG A 454 -9.33 -13.67 23.26
C ARG A 454 -8.76 -12.40 22.65
N VAL A 455 -8.96 -12.26 21.34
CA VAL A 455 -8.67 -11.04 20.60
C VAL A 455 -9.98 -10.37 20.20
N ARG A 456 -10.04 -9.04 20.33
CA ARG A 456 -11.15 -8.21 19.82
C ARG A 456 -10.58 -7.09 18.96
N ALA A 457 -11.05 -6.94 17.73
CA ALA A 457 -10.83 -5.77 16.89
C ALA A 457 -12.11 -4.92 16.93
N LEU A 458 -12.03 -3.73 17.50
CA LEU A 458 -13.20 -2.89 17.75
C LEU A 458 -13.64 -2.15 16.48
N ALA A 459 -14.94 -2.11 16.23
CA ALA A 459 -15.52 -1.12 15.32
C ALA A 459 -15.53 0.25 16.01
N ALA A 460 -15.34 1.32 15.24
CA ALA A 460 -15.34 2.69 15.74
C ALA A 460 -16.77 3.28 15.81
N THR A 461 -16.98 4.24 16.70
CA THR A 461 -18.24 4.99 16.84
C THR A 461 -18.56 5.70 15.53
N LEU A 462 -19.68 5.34 14.90
CA LEU A 462 -20.14 5.97 13.66
C LEU A 462 -20.48 7.45 13.83
N SER A 463 -20.22 8.22 12.79
CA SER A 463 -20.69 9.60 12.65
C SER A 463 -22.16 9.66 12.23
N SER A 464 -22.67 10.88 12.02
CA SER A 464 -23.98 11.08 11.40
C SER A 464 -24.04 10.67 9.92
N GLU A 465 -22.90 10.37 9.30
CA GLU A 465 -22.77 9.97 7.90
C GLU A 465 -22.01 8.62 7.79
N PRO A 466 -22.62 7.49 8.18
CA PRO A 466 -21.98 6.17 8.02
C PRO A 466 -21.57 5.89 6.56
N PRO A 467 -20.49 5.13 6.33
CA PRO A 467 -19.73 4.36 7.33
C PRO A 467 -18.63 5.15 8.05
N LYS A 468 -18.52 6.45 7.82
CA LYS A 468 -17.50 7.31 8.45
C LYS A 468 -17.61 7.30 9.96
N ALA A 469 -16.47 7.13 10.64
CA ALA A 469 -16.38 7.23 12.09
C ALA A 469 -16.39 8.68 12.60
N SER A 470 -16.92 8.86 13.79
CA SER A 470 -16.96 10.15 14.50
C SER A 470 -15.67 10.44 15.26
N ARG A 471 -14.94 9.39 15.66
CA ARG A 471 -13.69 9.44 16.43
C ARG A 471 -12.90 8.14 16.22
N PRO A 472 -11.58 8.12 16.48
CA PRO A 472 -10.72 6.97 16.25
C PRO A 472 -10.73 5.94 17.41
N ASP A 473 -11.92 5.58 17.92
CA ASP A 473 -12.11 4.63 19.04
C ASP A 473 -12.29 3.16 18.60
N GLY A 474 -11.83 2.84 17.40
CA GLY A 474 -11.82 1.51 16.80
C GLY A 474 -10.96 1.50 15.54
N VAL A 475 -10.91 0.35 14.86
CA VAL A 475 -10.18 0.20 13.60
C VAL A 475 -10.85 1.06 12.52
N LEU A 476 -10.04 1.89 11.85
CA LEU A 476 -10.47 2.72 10.73
C LEU A 476 -9.68 2.39 9.47
N ASP A 477 -10.30 2.54 8.29
CA ASP A 477 -9.56 2.53 7.03
C ASP A 477 -8.79 3.84 6.79
N MET A 478 -8.10 3.93 5.65
CA MET A 478 -7.39 5.14 5.23
C MET A 478 -8.30 6.33 4.91
N VAL A 479 -9.63 6.18 4.89
CA VAL A 479 -10.56 7.29 4.62
C VAL A 479 -11.45 7.62 5.83
N GLY A 480 -11.23 6.93 6.95
CA GLY A 480 -11.92 7.13 8.21
C GLY A 480 -13.27 6.40 8.33
N ASN A 481 -13.54 5.38 7.52
CA ASN A 481 -14.69 4.50 7.74
C ASN A 481 -14.42 3.55 8.90
N SER A 482 -15.48 3.27 9.66
CA SER A 482 -15.45 2.30 10.75
C SER A 482 -15.35 0.88 10.20
N PHE A 483 -14.62 0.03 10.91
CA PHE A 483 -14.43 -1.39 10.61
C PHE A 483 -15.73 -2.21 10.56
N ASP A 484 -15.84 -3.06 9.54
CA ASP A 484 -16.89 -4.06 9.34
C ASP A 484 -16.36 -5.46 9.69
N GLY A 485 -16.35 -5.78 10.98
CA GLY A 485 -15.83 -7.06 11.47
C GLY A 485 -16.65 -8.28 11.09
N ASN A 486 -17.89 -8.11 10.64
CA ASN A 486 -18.75 -9.22 10.21
C ASN A 486 -18.71 -9.44 8.67
N GLY A 487 -18.19 -8.48 7.91
CA GLY A 487 -17.94 -8.56 6.48
C GLY A 487 -19.20 -8.48 5.63
N ASN A 488 -20.26 -7.80 6.09
CA ASN A 488 -21.52 -7.67 5.34
C ASN A 488 -21.55 -6.47 4.37
N GLY A 489 -20.49 -5.67 4.33
CA GLY A 489 -20.33 -4.46 3.52
C GLY A 489 -20.91 -3.19 4.16
N THR A 490 -21.33 -3.23 5.42
CA THR A 490 -21.91 -2.10 6.15
C THR A 490 -21.23 -1.96 7.49
N ALA A 491 -20.70 -0.76 7.79
CA ALA A 491 -20.14 -0.49 9.10
C ALA A 491 -21.23 -0.23 10.15
N GLU A 492 -21.10 -0.87 11.29
CA GLU A 492 -21.94 -0.82 12.47
C GLU A 492 -21.06 -0.55 13.68
N GLY A 493 -21.04 0.72 14.11
CA GLY A 493 -20.26 1.13 15.26
C GLY A 493 -20.74 0.47 16.57
N PRO A 494 -20.01 0.70 17.67
CA PRO A 494 -20.40 0.28 19.00
C PRO A 494 -21.62 1.12 19.44
N GLU A 495 -22.83 0.75 19.01
CA GLU A 495 -24.02 1.55 19.33
C GLU A 495 -24.25 1.63 20.84
N SER A 496 -24.59 2.84 21.29
CA SER A 496 -24.99 3.14 22.64
C SER A 496 -26.28 2.42 23.04
N ALA A 497 -26.25 1.80 24.23
CA ALA A 497 -27.37 1.53 25.14
C ALA A 497 -28.28 0.30 24.93
N GLU A 498 -28.29 -0.45 23.82
CA GLU A 498 -29.02 -1.73 23.76
C GLU A 498 -28.22 -2.88 23.09
N ARG A 499 -27.56 -3.70 23.92
CA ARG A 499 -27.36 -5.15 23.75
C ARG A 499 -26.93 -5.70 22.38
N ARG A 500 -26.13 -4.98 21.58
CA ARG A 500 -25.48 -5.63 20.43
C ARG A 500 -24.28 -6.46 20.89
N THR A 501 -24.19 -7.70 20.44
CA THR A 501 -23.08 -8.60 20.76
C THR A 501 -22.02 -8.57 19.67
N ASP A 502 -20.75 -8.63 20.06
CA ASP A 502 -19.61 -8.74 19.15
C ASP A 502 -19.75 -9.92 18.16
N PHE A 503 -19.30 -9.73 16.93
CA PHE A 503 -19.24 -10.77 15.92
C PHE A 503 -18.20 -11.84 16.30
N ASN A 504 -18.68 -13.03 16.68
CA ASN A 504 -17.82 -14.14 17.09
C ASN A 504 -17.33 -14.95 15.88
N ARG A 505 -16.09 -14.73 15.43
CA ARG A 505 -15.53 -15.41 14.25
C ARG A 505 -15.34 -16.92 14.45
N ASN A 506 -15.17 -17.38 15.69
CA ASN A 506 -15.09 -18.82 15.95
C ASN A 506 -16.40 -19.49 15.55
N SER A 507 -17.53 -18.94 16.02
CA SER A 507 -18.87 -19.49 15.75
C SER A 507 -19.76 -18.37 15.18
N PRO A 508 -19.62 -18.08 13.87
CA PRO A 508 -20.34 -16.99 13.24
C PRO A 508 -21.87 -17.20 13.38
N PRO A 509 -22.61 -16.18 13.84
CA PRO A 509 -24.06 -16.28 13.96
C PRO A 509 -24.72 -16.39 12.57
N ALA A 510 -25.79 -17.17 12.47
CA ALA A 510 -26.54 -17.32 11.21
C ALA A 510 -27.32 -16.07 10.79
N ALA A 511 -27.58 -15.14 11.74
CA ALA A 511 -28.25 -13.87 11.51
C ALA A 511 -27.45 -12.75 12.18
N LEU A 512 -27.26 -11.65 11.46
CA LEU A 512 -26.48 -10.49 11.91
C LEU A 512 -27.31 -9.42 12.64
N ALA A 513 -28.63 -9.61 12.76
CA ALA A 513 -29.49 -8.68 13.46
C ALA A 513 -29.10 -8.57 14.96
N GLY A 514 -28.72 -7.37 15.40
CA GLY A 514 -28.26 -7.14 16.77
C GLY A 514 -26.81 -7.60 17.03
N ILE A 515 -26.07 -7.95 15.99
CA ILE A 515 -24.61 -8.07 16.05
C ILE A 515 -24.02 -6.69 15.75
N ASN A 516 -22.85 -6.39 16.31
CA ASN A 516 -22.07 -5.20 15.96
C ASN A 516 -20.80 -5.65 15.20
N ASP A 517 -20.04 -4.69 14.67
CA ASP A 517 -18.86 -4.98 13.86
C ASP A 517 -17.57 -5.12 14.66
N THR A 518 -17.64 -5.10 15.99
CA THR A 518 -16.51 -5.56 16.79
C THR A 518 -16.34 -7.05 16.55
N ALA A 519 -15.27 -7.43 15.85
CA ALA A 519 -14.92 -8.82 15.63
C ALA A 519 -14.19 -9.37 16.85
N ARG A 520 -14.59 -10.57 17.28
CA ARG A 520 -13.90 -11.30 18.35
C ARG A 520 -13.55 -12.72 17.91
N TRP A 521 -12.40 -13.21 18.37
CA TRP A 521 -12.05 -14.62 18.23
C TRP A 521 -11.19 -15.10 19.39
N THR A 522 -11.11 -16.42 19.54
CA THR A 522 -10.38 -17.12 20.59
C THR A 522 -9.57 -18.27 20.04
N TYR A 523 -8.47 -18.56 20.70
CA TYR A 523 -7.65 -19.76 20.48
C TYR A 523 -6.94 -20.14 21.79
N HIS A 524 -6.39 -21.35 21.85
CA HIS A 524 -5.70 -21.84 23.05
C HIS A 524 -4.18 -21.78 22.86
N VAL A 525 -3.47 -21.43 23.92
CA VAL A 525 -2.00 -21.44 24.02
C VAL A 525 -1.58 -22.47 25.05
N GLY A 526 -0.58 -23.28 24.72
CA GLY A 526 -0.09 -24.38 25.55
C GLY A 526 1.23 -24.04 26.22
N GLU A 527 2.01 -25.07 26.52
CA GLU A 527 3.35 -24.93 27.10
C GLU A 527 4.48 -25.04 26.06
N ARG A 528 4.18 -25.57 24.87
CA ARG A 528 5.17 -25.83 23.82
C ARG A 528 5.73 -24.52 23.28
N ILE A 529 7.05 -24.48 23.10
CA ILE A 529 7.75 -23.47 22.29
C ILE A 529 8.22 -24.17 21.02
N ASP A 530 7.97 -23.57 19.86
CA ASP A 530 8.37 -24.12 18.56
C ASP A 530 9.54 -23.32 18.01
N LEU A 531 10.72 -23.94 17.93
CA LEU A 531 11.96 -23.29 17.49
C LEU A 531 12.42 -23.71 16.08
N VAL A 532 11.53 -24.27 15.26
CA VAL A 532 11.90 -24.74 13.92
C VAL A 532 12.07 -23.52 12.99
N PRO A 533 13.20 -23.31 12.32
CA PRO A 533 13.35 -22.24 11.33
C PRO A 533 12.40 -22.37 10.12
N PRO A 534 11.96 -21.26 9.50
CA PRO A 534 11.35 -21.26 8.18
C PRO A 534 12.40 -21.49 7.07
N THR A 535 11.92 -21.89 5.89
CA THR A 535 12.71 -22.05 4.66
C THR A 535 12.05 -21.37 3.47
N ILE A 536 12.87 -20.92 2.50
CA ILE A 536 12.39 -20.43 1.21
C ILE A 536 12.12 -21.63 0.32
N MET A 537 10.92 -21.68 -0.26
CA MET A 537 10.49 -22.72 -1.17
C MET A 537 10.76 -22.37 -2.64
N ASP A 538 10.59 -21.09 -3.00
CA ASP A 538 10.76 -20.62 -4.37
C ASP A 538 11.01 -19.10 -4.40
N ILE A 539 11.74 -18.64 -5.41
CA ILE A 539 11.92 -17.22 -5.75
C ILE A 539 11.66 -17.07 -7.25
N ASP A 540 10.80 -16.11 -7.62
CA ASP A 540 10.37 -15.89 -9.00
C ASP A 540 10.43 -14.38 -9.34
N PRO A 541 11.01 -13.94 -10.48
CA PRO A 541 11.75 -14.75 -11.43
C PRO A 541 13.01 -15.37 -10.81
N LYS A 542 13.34 -16.59 -11.23
CA LYS A 542 14.64 -17.18 -10.90
C LYS A 542 15.75 -16.31 -11.47
N SER A 543 16.85 -16.13 -10.75
CA SER A 543 17.94 -15.25 -11.18
C SER A 543 19.10 -16.04 -11.83
N PRO A 544 19.54 -15.68 -13.06
CA PRO A 544 18.77 -14.99 -14.09
C PRO A 544 17.68 -15.90 -14.70
N PRO A 545 16.57 -15.36 -15.21
CA PRO A 545 15.43 -16.17 -15.63
C PRO A 545 15.80 -17.06 -16.82
N PRO A 546 15.47 -18.37 -16.77
CA PRO A 546 15.77 -19.28 -17.86
C PRO A 546 14.95 -18.91 -19.10
N ILE A 547 15.49 -19.22 -20.29
CA ILE A 547 14.70 -19.16 -21.53
C ILE A 547 13.58 -20.18 -21.42
N ASP A 548 12.33 -19.71 -21.33
CA ASP A 548 11.16 -20.57 -21.21
C ASP A 548 9.94 -20.02 -21.99
N ARG A 549 8.77 -20.64 -21.83
CA ARG A 549 7.54 -20.18 -22.53
C ARG A 549 7.05 -18.82 -22.04
N ALA A 550 7.35 -18.43 -20.81
CA ALA A 550 6.98 -17.13 -20.24
C ALA A 550 7.98 -16.03 -20.66
N HIS A 551 9.26 -16.40 -20.83
CA HIS A 551 10.38 -15.51 -21.18
C HIS A 551 11.18 -16.09 -22.37
N PRO A 552 10.60 -16.10 -23.59
CA PRO A 552 11.20 -16.76 -24.75
C PRO A 552 12.52 -16.14 -25.23
N GLU A 553 12.85 -14.94 -24.76
CA GLU A 553 14.08 -14.20 -25.08
C GLU A 553 15.01 -14.04 -23.86
N GLY A 554 14.75 -14.79 -22.78
CA GLY A 554 15.56 -14.79 -21.55
C GLY A 554 15.52 -13.45 -20.80
N PRO A 555 16.57 -13.11 -20.01
CA PRO A 555 16.63 -11.88 -19.22
C PRO A 555 16.49 -10.57 -20.03
N SER A 556 16.63 -10.63 -21.36
CA SER A 556 16.54 -9.46 -22.26
C SER A 556 15.12 -8.92 -22.48
N LYS A 557 14.07 -9.68 -22.13
CA LYS A 557 12.65 -9.26 -22.26
C LYS A 557 11.79 -9.59 -21.03
N VAL A 558 12.40 -9.73 -19.86
CA VAL A 558 11.61 -9.80 -18.62
C VAL A 558 10.88 -8.46 -18.48
N PRO A 559 9.56 -8.46 -18.23
CA PRO A 559 8.85 -7.23 -17.96
C PRO A 559 9.53 -6.46 -16.83
N THR A 560 9.83 -5.20 -17.07
CA THR A 560 10.56 -4.31 -16.15
C THR A 560 9.78 -4.01 -14.86
N ASP A 561 8.50 -4.35 -14.86
CA ASP A 561 7.53 -4.21 -13.79
C ASP A 561 7.08 -5.57 -13.22
N LEU A 562 7.71 -6.68 -13.64
CA LEU A 562 7.40 -7.99 -13.09
C LEU A 562 7.76 -8.01 -11.60
N PRO A 563 6.79 -8.19 -10.69
CA PRO A 563 7.09 -8.23 -9.26
C PRO A 563 7.92 -9.47 -8.94
N ILE A 564 8.87 -9.30 -8.04
CA ILE A 564 9.66 -10.40 -7.51
C ILE A 564 8.85 -11.07 -6.40
N THR A 565 8.71 -12.39 -6.43
CA THR A 565 7.99 -13.14 -5.41
C THR A 565 8.90 -14.13 -4.69
N VAL A 566 8.68 -14.27 -3.38
CA VAL A 566 9.38 -15.22 -2.49
C VAL A 566 8.32 -16.04 -1.78
N LEU A 567 8.34 -17.36 -1.97
CA LEU A 567 7.42 -18.27 -1.31
C LEU A 567 8.10 -18.92 -0.10
N TRP A 568 7.50 -18.76 1.07
CA TRP A 568 7.97 -19.34 2.33
C TRP A 568 7.20 -20.62 2.67
N ASP A 569 7.82 -21.53 3.41
CA ASP A 569 7.17 -22.76 3.89
C ASP A 569 6.24 -22.55 5.10
N LYS A 570 6.28 -21.35 5.71
CA LYS A 570 5.51 -20.95 6.88
C LYS A 570 4.82 -19.60 6.71
N THR A 571 3.94 -19.27 7.65
CA THR A 571 3.43 -17.91 7.84
C THR A 571 4.50 -17.04 8.50
N MET A 572 4.89 -15.98 7.81
CA MET A 572 6.01 -15.12 8.18
C MET A 572 5.58 -13.88 8.95
N SER A 573 6.46 -13.38 9.82
CA SER A 573 6.23 -12.17 10.62
C SER A 573 6.41 -10.91 9.76
N VAL A 574 5.39 -10.05 9.73
CA VAL A 574 5.40 -8.84 8.88
C VAL A 574 6.40 -7.79 9.38
N MET A 575 6.64 -7.70 10.69
CA MET A 575 7.60 -6.75 11.27
C MET A 575 9.06 -7.16 11.12
N SER A 576 9.32 -8.42 10.79
CA SER A 576 10.67 -8.93 10.52
C SER A 576 11.12 -8.67 9.08
N MET A 577 10.19 -8.31 8.19
CA MET A 577 10.44 -8.01 6.78
C MET A 577 10.78 -6.53 6.61
N ARG A 578 12.01 -6.18 6.96
CA ARG A 578 12.48 -4.81 7.01
C ARG A 578 13.25 -4.49 5.75
N THR A 579 12.75 -3.49 5.02
CA THR A 579 13.40 -3.00 3.83
C THR A 579 14.66 -2.21 4.17
N GLY A 580 15.64 -2.17 3.28
CA GLY A 580 16.84 -1.33 3.43
C GLY A 580 17.79 -1.49 2.26
N ALA A 581 18.89 -0.73 2.29
CA ALA A 581 19.92 -0.80 1.27
C ALA A 581 20.91 -1.93 1.55
N TYR A 582 21.59 -2.36 0.49
CA TYR A 582 22.67 -3.35 0.55
C TYR A 582 23.93 -2.74 -0.03
N ASP A 583 24.99 -2.69 0.79
CA ASP A 583 26.33 -2.29 0.38
C ASP A 583 27.04 -3.49 -0.25
N GLU A 584 27.32 -3.35 -1.54
CA GLU A 584 27.92 -4.40 -2.35
C GLU A 584 29.44 -4.52 -2.17
N ASP A 585 30.10 -3.45 -1.73
CA ASP A 585 31.55 -3.43 -1.51
C ASP A 585 31.87 -4.02 -0.14
N GLU A 586 31.04 -3.69 0.86
CA GLU A 586 31.12 -4.27 2.21
C GLU A 586 30.44 -5.63 2.30
N ASN A 587 29.67 -6.02 1.27
CA ASN A 587 28.85 -7.23 1.25
C ASN A 587 28.01 -7.32 2.53
N ALA A 588 27.32 -6.23 2.85
CA ALA A 588 26.59 -6.06 4.10
C ALA A 588 25.36 -5.20 3.86
N PHE A 589 24.32 -5.40 4.65
CA PHE A 589 23.21 -4.45 4.67
C PHE A 589 23.67 -3.10 5.23
N SER A 590 23.04 -2.02 4.76
CA SER A 590 23.33 -0.66 5.23
C SER A 590 23.01 -0.44 6.71
N ASP A 591 22.19 -1.32 7.28
CA ASP A 591 21.85 -1.36 8.70
C ASP A 591 21.80 -2.82 9.17
N ASP A 592 22.14 -3.07 10.43
CA ASP A 592 22.30 -4.39 11.06
C ASP A 592 21.02 -5.24 11.06
N ARG A 593 19.88 -4.62 10.74
CA ARG A 593 18.53 -5.17 10.85
C ARG A 593 17.68 -4.99 9.60
N THR A 594 18.29 -4.56 8.51
CA THR A 594 17.68 -4.76 7.19
C THR A 594 17.67 -6.25 6.90
N THR A 595 16.51 -6.77 6.55
CA THR A 595 16.38 -8.20 6.21
C THR A 595 16.08 -8.40 4.73
N ILE A 596 15.64 -7.37 4.04
CA ILE A 596 15.33 -7.42 2.61
C ILE A 596 15.89 -6.16 1.96
N SER A 597 16.70 -6.36 0.93
CA SER A 597 17.11 -5.30 0.02
C SER A 597 16.83 -5.72 -1.41
N LEU A 598 16.61 -4.75 -2.28
CA LEU A 598 16.56 -4.99 -3.72
C LEU A 598 17.89 -4.56 -4.32
N ARG A 599 18.75 -5.53 -4.61
CA ARG A 599 20.03 -5.30 -5.27
C ARG A 599 19.83 -4.98 -6.73
N SER A 600 20.63 -4.05 -7.24
CA SER A 600 20.80 -3.79 -8.67
C SER A 600 22.27 -3.53 -9.01
N LYS A 601 22.82 -4.29 -9.96
CA LYS A 601 24.20 -4.10 -10.45
C LYS A 601 24.25 -3.91 -11.95
N GLU A 602 25.21 -3.14 -12.43
CA GLU A 602 25.68 -3.15 -13.82
C GLU A 602 27.20 -3.31 -13.84
N LEU A 603 27.76 -3.69 -15.00
CA LEU A 603 29.19 -3.49 -15.27
C LEU A 603 29.46 -2.00 -15.54
N ALA A 604 30.45 -1.44 -14.86
CA ALA A 604 30.88 -0.07 -15.05
C ALA A 604 31.50 0.11 -16.44
N LYS A 605 30.77 0.77 -17.33
CA LYS A 605 31.31 1.24 -18.61
C LYS A 605 31.89 2.64 -18.41
N GLU A 606 33.18 2.84 -18.67
CA GLU A 606 33.84 4.15 -18.71
C GLU A 606 33.37 4.99 -19.92
N SER A 607 32.78 4.37 -20.94
CA SER A 607 32.14 5.03 -22.07
C SER A 607 31.02 4.19 -22.68
N LEU A 608 30.05 4.81 -23.35
CA LEU A 608 28.94 4.13 -24.04
C LEU A 608 29.41 3.09 -25.08
N ASP A 609 30.63 3.27 -25.62
CA ASP A 609 31.22 2.40 -26.63
C ASP A 609 32.15 1.31 -26.03
N GLN A 610 32.29 1.25 -24.69
CA GLN A 610 33.14 0.25 -24.05
C GLN A 610 32.45 -1.12 -24.05
N ASP A 611 33.11 -2.07 -24.72
CA ASP A 611 32.69 -3.47 -24.78
C ASP A 611 33.14 -4.23 -23.52
N CYS A 612 32.22 -4.37 -22.56
CA CYS A 612 32.44 -5.19 -21.36
C CYS A 612 32.20 -6.70 -21.59
N SER A 613 31.96 -7.13 -22.84
CA SER A 613 31.89 -8.55 -23.20
C SER A 613 33.27 -9.16 -23.40
N ASP A 614 34.31 -8.36 -23.61
CA ASP A 614 35.71 -8.81 -23.69
C ASP A 614 36.22 -9.22 -22.29
N PRO A 615 36.62 -10.50 -22.06
CA PRO A 615 37.16 -10.96 -20.78
C PRO A 615 38.49 -10.31 -20.39
N ASP A 616 39.22 -9.71 -21.33
CA ASP A 616 40.47 -9.00 -21.08
C ASP A 616 40.24 -7.54 -20.65
N VAL A 617 39.00 -7.04 -20.72
CA VAL A 617 38.61 -5.69 -20.28
C VAL A 617 38.04 -5.75 -18.86
N ALA A 618 38.72 -5.10 -17.92
CA ALA A 618 38.27 -5.00 -16.53
C ALA A 618 37.11 -3.99 -16.40
N CYS A 619 35.87 -4.48 -16.43
CA CYS A 619 34.70 -3.71 -16.03
C CYS A 619 34.32 -4.08 -14.59
N PRO A 620 34.64 -3.26 -13.56
CA PRO A 620 34.17 -3.52 -12.20
C PRO A 620 32.64 -3.42 -12.16
N TYR A 621 32.00 -4.15 -11.24
CA TYR A 621 30.58 -3.92 -11.00
C TYR A 621 30.39 -2.55 -10.35
N VAL A 622 29.39 -1.80 -10.80
CA VAL A 622 28.88 -0.61 -10.10
C VAL A 622 27.48 -0.92 -9.59
N SER A 623 27.21 -0.48 -8.37
CA SER A 623 25.86 -0.46 -7.84
C SER A 623 25.03 0.50 -8.70
N LEU A 624 23.95 -0.02 -9.28
CA LEU A 624 22.91 0.84 -9.85
C LEU A 624 22.13 1.40 -8.67
N ASP A 625 21.77 2.69 -8.72
CA ASP A 625 20.95 3.36 -7.70
C ASP A 625 19.65 2.54 -7.52
N PRO A 626 19.47 1.81 -6.41
CA PRO A 626 18.44 0.79 -6.35
C PRO A 626 17.06 1.46 -6.32
N PRO A 627 16.10 0.96 -7.11
CA PRO A 627 14.79 1.59 -7.21
C PRO A 627 14.10 1.60 -5.85
N TYR A 628 13.16 2.54 -5.64
CA TYR A 628 12.23 2.37 -4.53
C TYR A 628 11.56 1.00 -4.64
N PHE A 629 11.30 0.39 -3.49
CA PHE A 629 10.55 -0.85 -3.43
C PHE A 629 9.76 -0.93 -2.14
N PHE A 630 8.73 -1.77 -2.14
CA PHE A 630 7.94 -2.08 -0.95
C PHE A 630 7.41 -3.50 -1.05
N ILE A 631 7.03 -4.03 0.11
CA ILE A 631 6.64 -5.43 0.28
C ILE A 631 5.13 -5.56 0.36
N ASP A 632 4.60 -6.55 -0.32
CA ASP A 632 3.21 -6.98 -0.26
C ASP A 632 3.13 -8.48 0.08
N LEU A 633 2.36 -8.83 1.10
CA LEU A 633 2.11 -10.20 1.55
C LEU A 633 0.69 -10.66 1.23
N GLY A 634 -0.04 -9.90 0.40
CA GLY A 634 -1.43 -10.15 0.05
C GLY A 634 -2.39 -9.95 1.22
N GLU A 635 -3.57 -10.52 1.09
CA GLU A 635 -4.65 -10.46 2.09
C GLU A 635 -4.62 -11.64 3.09
N GLY A 636 -3.52 -12.37 3.15
CA GLY A 636 -3.34 -13.53 4.03
C GLY A 636 -2.40 -14.58 3.43
N PRO A 637 -2.01 -15.60 4.22
CA PRO A 637 -1.21 -16.71 3.73
C PRO A 637 -1.99 -17.57 2.72
N GLU A 638 -1.29 -18.04 1.69
CA GLU A 638 -1.81 -18.95 0.68
C GLU A 638 -1.86 -20.39 1.22
N GLU A 639 -2.89 -21.14 0.84
CA GLU A 639 -2.97 -22.56 1.19
C GLU A 639 -2.41 -23.42 0.06
N ILE A 640 -1.25 -24.05 0.30
CA ILE A 640 -0.57 -24.89 -0.67
C ILE A 640 -0.33 -26.26 -0.04
N GLY A 641 -1.00 -27.29 -0.57
CA GLY A 641 -0.89 -28.64 -0.03
C GLY A 641 -1.46 -28.80 1.40
N GLY A 642 -2.44 -27.97 1.78
CA GLY A 642 -3.05 -27.98 3.11
C GLY A 642 -2.23 -27.28 4.20
N ILE A 643 -1.16 -26.58 3.82
CA ILE A 643 -0.31 -25.79 4.74
C ILE A 643 -0.43 -24.33 4.34
N LYS A 644 -0.58 -23.45 5.34
CA LYS A 644 -0.57 -22.00 5.15
C LYS A 644 0.86 -21.49 4.97
N ARG A 645 1.08 -20.71 3.92
CA ARG A 645 2.39 -20.24 3.46
C ARG A 645 2.34 -18.78 3.09
N THR A 646 3.35 -18.02 3.46
CA THR A 646 3.46 -16.62 3.03
C THR A 646 4.06 -16.55 1.63
N ARG A 647 3.33 -15.94 0.70
CA ARG A 647 3.91 -15.40 -0.53
C ARG A 647 4.21 -13.92 -0.31
N MET A 648 5.47 -13.57 -0.38
CA MET A 648 5.93 -12.19 -0.39
C MET A 648 6.10 -11.74 -1.83
N MET A 649 5.61 -10.55 -2.15
CA MET A 649 5.83 -9.84 -3.40
C MET A 649 6.61 -8.56 -3.11
N ILE A 650 7.62 -8.28 -3.92
CA ILE A 650 8.42 -7.06 -3.87
C ILE A 650 8.05 -6.25 -5.11
N THR A 651 7.32 -5.17 -4.88
CA THR A 651 6.99 -4.20 -5.92
C THR A 651 8.09 -3.16 -5.97
N HIS A 652 8.56 -2.84 -7.17
CA HIS A 652 9.66 -1.90 -7.38
C HIS A 652 9.37 -1.01 -8.58
N ARG A 653 10.17 0.06 -8.74
CA ARG A 653 10.15 0.87 -9.97
C ARG A 653 10.48 0.01 -11.19
N ILE A 654 9.90 0.35 -12.34
CA ILE A 654 10.35 -0.11 -13.67
C ILE A 654 11.89 0.00 -13.74
N PHE A 655 12.55 -1.14 -13.91
CA PHE A 655 13.98 -1.18 -14.15
C PHE A 655 14.33 -1.13 -15.65
N PHE A 656 15.59 -0.89 -15.99
CA PHE A 656 16.03 -0.97 -17.38
C PHE A 656 16.31 -2.43 -17.74
N THR A 657 15.72 -2.94 -18.82
CA THR A 657 16.14 -4.24 -19.35
C THR A 657 17.61 -4.18 -19.80
N ALA A 658 18.28 -5.32 -19.89
CA ALA A 658 19.60 -5.40 -20.52
C ALA A 658 19.65 -4.70 -21.89
N ASN A 659 18.58 -4.82 -22.68
CA ASN A 659 18.45 -4.13 -23.97
C ASN A 659 18.35 -2.59 -23.81
N ASP A 660 17.61 -2.10 -22.82
CA ASP A 660 17.51 -0.66 -22.55
C ASP A 660 18.86 -0.06 -22.11
N MET A 661 19.75 -0.89 -21.55
CA MET A 661 21.11 -0.55 -21.14
C MET A 661 22.15 -0.80 -22.26
N GLY A 662 21.68 -1.13 -23.47
CA GLY A 662 22.50 -1.27 -24.66
C GLY A 662 23.18 -2.63 -24.85
N TYR A 663 22.79 -3.66 -24.09
CA TYR A 663 23.26 -5.03 -24.31
C TYR A 663 22.49 -5.66 -25.49
N THR A 664 23.21 -6.34 -26.38
CA THR A 664 22.66 -7.09 -27.50
C THR A 664 22.17 -8.48 -27.08
N MET A 665 21.33 -9.11 -27.90
CA MET A 665 20.89 -10.49 -27.68
C MET A 665 22.06 -11.50 -27.69
N GLU A 666 23.11 -11.23 -28.47
CA GLU A 666 24.30 -12.09 -28.54
C GLU A 666 25.15 -11.97 -27.26
N GLU A 667 25.34 -10.74 -26.74
CA GLU A 667 25.99 -10.51 -25.45
C GLU A 667 25.20 -11.13 -24.30
N THR A 668 23.88 -10.99 -24.31
CA THR A 668 22.96 -11.58 -23.31
C THR A 668 23.04 -13.10 -23.30
N ALA A 669 23.12 -13.73 -24.47
CA ALA A 669 23.20 -15.19 -24.58
C ALA A 669 24.59 -15.74 -24.21
N SER A 670 25.65 -14.96 -24.48
CA SER A 670 27.04 -15.40 -24.27
C SER A 670 27.52 -15.16 -22.83
N TRP A 671 26.96 -14.16 -22.15
CA TRP A 671 27.42 -13.72 -20.83
C TRP A 671 26.25 -13.43 -19.86
N PRO A 672 25.38 -14.41 -19.56
CA PRO A 672 24.19 -14.18 -18.74
C PRO A 672 24.49 -13.69 -17.32
N GLU A 673 25.67 -13.99 -16.78
CA GLU A 673 26.11 -13.54 -15.44
C GLU A 673 26.59 -12.08 -15.40
N ARG A 674 26.73 -11.45 -16.56
CA ARG A 674 27.23 -10.06 -16.72
C ARG A 674 26.12 -9.05 -17.02
N LEU A 675 24.86 -9.50 -16.96
CA LEU A 675 23.68 -8.68 -17.20
C LEU A 675 23.30 -7.89 -15.95
N PRO A 676 22.61 -6.74 -16.11
CA PRO A 676 22.02 -6.06 -14.98
C PRO A 676 20.91 -6.92 -14.39
N VAL A 677 21.08 -7.29 -13.11
CA VAL A 677 20.15 -8.16 -12.38
C VAL A 677 19.55 -7.37 -11.23
N TYR A 678 18.22 -7.42 -11.16
CA TYR A 678 17.44 -6.99 -10.00
C TYR A 678 17.05 -8.23 -9.22
N GLN A 679 17.64 -8.41 -8.05
CA GLN A 679 17.42 -9.61 -7.23
C GLN A 679 17.21 -9.20 -5.77
N PRO A 680 16.25 -9.81 -5.05
CA PRO A 680 16.11 -9.54 -3.65
C PRO A 680 17.32 -10.17 -2.93
N VAL A 681 18.02 -9.37 -2.13
CA VAL A 681 18.95 -9.88 -1.14
C VAL A 681 18.14 -10.12 0.12
N ILE A 682 17.95 -11.41 0.41
CA ILE A 682 17.22 -11.86 1.59
C ILE A 682 18.24 -12.18 2.67
N GLY A 683 18.26 -11.34 3.70
CA GLY A 683 19.14 -11.46 4.83
C GLY A 683 18.75 -12.64 5.73
N ALA A 684 19.72 -13.10 6.50
CA ALA A 684 19.40 -13.83 7.72
C ALA A 684 18.52 -12.93 8.61
N GLN A 685 17.72 -13.53 9.50
CA GLN A 685 16.87 -12.83 10.49
C GLN A 685 15.43 -12.45 10.10
N ILE A 686 14.94 -12.75 8.89
CA ILE A 686 13.49 -12.76 8.66
C ILE A 686 12.86 -13.84 9.53
N GLN A 687 11.81 -13.50 10.27
CA GLN A 687 11.20 -14.40 11.24
C GLN A 687 9.88 -14.98 10.73
N ASP A 688 9.59 -16.22 11.11
CA ASP A 688 8.22 -16.74 11.07
C ASP A 688 7.36 -16.13 12.20
N THR A 689 6.05 -16.38 12.18
CA THR A 689 5.14 -15.97 13.27
C THR A 689 5.40 -16.69 14.60
N LEU A 690 6.36 -17.62 14.66
CA LEU A 690 6.87 -18.24 15.88
C LEU A 690 8.21 -17.61 16.29
N GLN A 691 8.59 -16.47 15.71
CA GLN A 691 9.85 -15.77 15.97
C GLN A 691 11.10 -16.57 15.60
N ASN A 692 10.99 -17.60 14.75
CA ASN A 692 12.14 -18.36 14.27
C ASN A 692 12.70 -17.74 13.02
N CYS A 693 14.00 -17.57 13.00
CA CYS A 693 14.68 -16.90 11.92
C CYS A 693 15.00 -17.84 10.78
N PHE A 694 14.76 -17.36 9.57
CA PHE A 694 15.31 -17.92 8.36
C PHE A 694 16.84 -17.86 8.40
N PHE A 695 17.45 -19.00 8.04
CA PHE A 695 18.87 -19.12 7.76
C PHE A 695 19.04 -19.49 6.29
N PRO A 696 19.61 -18.61 5.45
CA PRO A 696 20.03 -19.02 4.12
C PRO A 696 21.05 -20.16 4.25
N SER A 697 20.86 -21.21 3.45
CA SER A 697 21.55 -22.50 3.55
C SER A 697 23.08 -22.41 3.67
N VAL A 698 23.57 -22.93 4.79
CA VAL A 698 24.82 -23.62 5.08
C VAL A 698 25.69 -24.01 3.85
N GLY A 699 26.74 -23.23 3.60
CA GLY A 699 27.99 -23.69 3.01
C GLY A 699 29.01 -24.00 4.11
N TRP A 700 30.10 -24.73 3.80
CA TRP A 700 31.14 -25.15 4.78
C TRP A 700 31.81 -23.98 5.54
N ASN A 701 31.54 -22.73 5.16
CA ASN A 701 32.07 -21.49 5.75
C ASN A 701 30.97 -20.54 6.30
N CYS A 702 29.75 -21.00 6.57
CA CYS A 702 28.75 -20.18 7.26
C CYS A 702 28.94 -20.33 8.77
N ASP A 703 29.53 -19.34 9.42
CA ASP A 703 29.56 -19.31 10.88
C ASP A 703 28.23 -18.75 11.42
N MET A 704 27.83 -19.18 12.62
CA MET A 704 26.69 -18.57 13.33
C MET A 704 26.98 -17.09 13.56
N GLY A 705 26.21 -16.20 12.93
CA GLY A 705 26.38 -14.74 13.01
C GLY A 705 26.64 -14.04 11.67
N ASP A 706 26.82 -14.80 10.59
CA ASP A 706 26.95 -14.20 9.25
C ASP A 706 25.57 -13.77 8.72
N ASN A 707 25.33 -12.45 8.66
CA ASN A 707 24.05 -11.84 8.26
C ASN A 707 23.66 -12.01 6.78
N ASN A 708 24.45 -12.75 6.01
CA ASN A 708 24.36 -12.78 4.55
C ASN A 708 23.84 -14.12 4.02
N SER A 709 23.15 -14.07 2.87
CA SER A 709 22.96 -15.23 2.01
C SER A 709 24.32 -15.86 1.70
N CYS A 710 24.60 -17.03 2.27
CA CYS A 710 25.87 -17.72 2.09
C CYS A 710 26.08 -18.21 0.64
N CYS A 711 26.57 -17.33 -0.23
CA CYS A 711 27.25 -17.69 -1.48
C CYS A 711 28.38 -16.67 -1.66
N ASN A 712 29.56 -16.90 -1.07
CA ASN A 712 30.75 -16.10 -1.34
C ASN A 712 31.98 -17.01 -1.44
N ARG A 713 32.48 -17.23 -2.66
CA ARG A 713 33.88 -17.63 -2.91
C ARG A 713 34.54 -16.63 -3.84
N VAL A 714 35.51 -15.91 -3.27
CA VAL A 714 36.58 -15.30 -4.03
C VAL A 714 37.41 -16.42 -4.67
N GLY A 715 37.22 -16.62 -5.98
CA GLY A 715 38.11 -17.39 -6.85
C GLY A 715 37.98 -18.92 -6.75
N GLN A 716 36.96 -19.50 -7.38
CA GLN A 716 37.07 -20.61 -8.37
C GLN A 716 35.66 -21.15 -8.69
N GLU A 717 35.30 -21.09 -9.98
CA GLU A 717 34.19 -21.74 -10.71
C GLU A 717 32.93 -22.13 -9.90
N ASP A 718 31.98 -21.20 -9.81
CA ASP A 718 30.64 -21.42 -9.25
C ASP A 718 29.64 -21.78 -10.36
N TYR A 719 29.35 -23.07 -10.51
CA TYR A 719 28.11 -23.54 -11.12
C TYR A 719 27.12 -23.80 -9.98
N PHE A 720 26.12 -22.93 -9.87
CA PHE A 720 24.95 -23.05 -9.00
C PHE A 720 25.22 -22.83 -7.50
N CYS A 721 24.37 -22.04 -6.85
CA CYS A 721 23.86 -22.42 -5.52
C CYS A 721 22.57 -23.23 -5.81
N PRO A 722 22.62 -24.58 -6.00
CA PRO A 722 21.42 -25.37 -6.22
C PRO A 722 20.90 -25.94 -4.89
N LEU A 723 19.60 -25.71 -4.67
CA LEU A 723 18.66 -26.34 -3.73
C LEU A 723 18.99 -26.31 -2.22
#